data_AF-A0A7V2IQL9-F1
#
_entry.id   AF-A0A7V2IQL9-F1
#
_cell.length_a   1.000
_cell.length_b   1.000
_cell.length_c   1.000
_cell.angle_alpha   90.00
_cell.angle_beta   90.00
_cell.angle_gamma   90.00
#
_symmetry.space_group_name_H-M   'P 1'
#
loop_
_entity.id
_entity.type
_entity.pdbx_description
1 polymer ?
#
loop_
_entity_poly.entity_id
_entity_poly.type
_entity_poly.pdbx_seq_one_letter_code
_entity_poly.pdbx_strand_id
1 'polypeptide(L)'
;MPCPTWRGSLIWRVRSTGPGPVRKRMMRDCRSPRLWASLLLVVVLCTASMAGIFYVDDDAAAGGDGVAWTRAFRHLADALSIAGPGDEIRVAQGLYRPGFTDADPNVMPDREASFFLPQGVEVCGGFAGLGQGDPNYGQPDLFPTVLSGDLLGNDQPDFAGYEDNCRHVVTAVGVDAQTVLDGFIIMGGNCQGQETNPDSLRVRGGGMLNDNADPTIRRCRFVRNTGWYDAAMLNINGSDPVVMDCRFLGNRATASAAAVRNRNNSRPTFINCVFSGNHAGERGGAVYDDFGSAAHLVNCTLVGNSAGDRGGAIHADQQGRPFVTNCIIWGNVDSTGYGQAAQIAVVGGTAVVNYSCVQGWTGVLGGVGNLGDDPLLRNPAGLDGLSGTDDDDLRLSGDSPCIDAGVNSAVAVDHDLAGNARIVGMAVDMGAYEYKGPIGLVAHWTLDERSGPWAHDELGRVNGVLVGNRRWRPYEGRIGGALDFDGLGDFVDCGANPIFNLRDAVTVTAWFQVRRFDRSYQAIVTKGDSAFRLQRYGNTSVLEFACTGVHVPGTTWSNIWGTTPVDDGQWHHAAGVYDGQHMYLYVDGELDASSEATGQLDLNNYPVWIGENAEQQRRYWNGLIDDVRVYNHALSPAEVRRLAQPGRTWHVDGAHGGAQNDGLSPSSALLTIQSAIDRAANGDRVLVWPGVYREEVDFRGLAITVTSATQPAVIEAPNGWAVSFVRAEGPASVLSHFIIRNSRYAVFVWMGRPTLRNLTIVDCEFGVDARAGAAPEITNCIFWGNLYTDLAHDDLSRCVVRSSWLQDWIDPEPVAWWAFREGYGVMAYDWYGGHHGTIQGAQWTTGVADTALEFDGIDDFVHVANAAALQLGRGDYSICLWVRPQRVDGYQALVAKVEGDQNKEYMLGIENAELRLDVENQGNDGRERSPMSLEPGRWQHVAVTFDADRLEAVFYLDGERQLSGHWDQPGITALPTVLANDLVFGMRDGFYRDSHYAGAMDEVMLFDITLSDEQVAAVYQKGLGPLFADPQRGDYHLKSEFGRHWVPDGNDVPPGGLWVLDDQTSPCVDAGDWQEGPGLEPEPNGGRVNMGAYGGTPFASRGRWPLRGDIDRDGRVGLSDLAILAEDWMLMLPWAR
;
A
#
# COMPACT_ATOMS: atom_id res chain seq x y z
N MET A 1 38.72 -18.62 46.52
CA MET A 1 39.97 -19.16 45.95
C MET A 1 39.73 -19.41 44.48
N PRO A 2 40.56 -18.90 43.56
CA PRO A 2 41.36 -17.66 43.60
C PRO A 2 40.86 -16.66 42.51
N CYS A 3 40.86 -15.32 42.71
CA CYS A 3 42.00 -14.38 42.73
C CYS A 3 42.94 -14.48 41.50
N PRO A 4 43.58 -13.40 41.01
CA PRO A 4 44.00 -12.17 41.75
C PRO A 4 43.65 -10.83 41.04
N THR A 5 43.25 -9.76 41.75
CA THR A 5 44.06 -8.67 42.40
C THR A 5 44.97 -7.91 41.43
N TRP A 6 45.00 -6.57 41.38
CA TRP A 6 45.68 -5.64 42.32
C TRP A 6 45.04 -4.23 42.20
N ARG A 7 44.47 -3.58 43.24
CA ARG A 7 45.10 -2.74 44.32
C ARG A 7 46.23 -1.83 43.80
N GLY A 8 46.29 -0.52 44.04
CA GLY A 8 45.60 0.48 44.86
C GLY A 8 46.26 1.84 44.51
N SER A 9 46.09 3.00 45.14
CA SER A 9 45.46 3.40 46.42
C SER A 9 45.68 4.91 46.59
N LEU A 10 44.71 5.59 47.22
CA LEU A 10 44.82 6.80 48.07
C LEU A 10 45.34 8.12 47.42
N ILE A 11 44.84 9.32 47.73
CA ILE A 11 44.84 10.02 49.04
C ILE A 11 43.79 11.16 49.06
N TRP A 12 43.15 11.35 50.22
CA TRP A 12 42.25 12.45 50.62
C TRP A 12 42.96 13.75 51.07
N ARG A 13 42.34 14.94 50.84
CA ARG A 13 42.12 16.08 51.79
C ARG A 13 41.69 17.36 51.03
N VAL A 14 40.44 17.85 51.11
CA VAL A 14 39.78 18.75 52.10
C VAL A 14 40.42 20.16 52.25
N ARG A 15 39.73 21.24 51.84
CA ARG A 15 39.16 22.33 52.69
C ARG A 15 38.53 23.51 51.93
N SER A 16 37.21 23.67 52.16
CA SER A 16 36.36 24.85 52.40
C SER A 16 36.90 26.30 52.26
N THR A 17 36.02 27.21 51.77
CA THR A 17 35.40 28.33 52.55
C THR A 17 34.25 28.99 51.76
N GLY A 18 33.08 29.21 52.41
CA GLY A 18 31.90 29.93 51.88
C GLY A 18 32.04 31.48 51.88
N PRO A 19 30.98 32.33 52.05
CA PRO A 19 29.60 32.04 52.50
C PRO A 19 28.40 32.84 51.86
N GLY A 20 27.21 32.19 51.81
CA GLY A 20 25.87 32.74 52.16
C GLY A 20 25.09 33.64 51.17
N PRO A 21 23.80 33.95 51.44
CA PRO A 21 22.78 33.14 52.16
C PRO A 21 21.29 33.32 51.68
N VAL A 22 20.36 32.56 52.30
CA VAL A 22 18.90 32.85 52.57
C VAL A 22 17.88 32.58 51.45
N ARG A 23 16.72 31.91 51.63
CA ARG A 23 16.07 31.12 52.71
C ARG A 23 14.79 30.46 52.14
N LYS A 24 14.55 29.20 52.56
CA LYS A 24 13.29 28.59 53.09
C LYS A 24 12.06 28.49 52.13
N ARG A 25 11.25 27.42 52.14
CA ARG A 25 10.76 26.70 53.34
C ARG A 25 10.02 25.37 53.00
N MET A 26 10.39 24.30 53.73
CA MET A 26 9.63 23.20 54.39
C MET A 26 8.51 22.46 53.62
N MET A 27 8.40 21.13 53.69
CA MET A 27 8.11 20.27 54.87
C MET A 27 8.41 18.78 54.55
N ARG A 28 8.51 17.79 55.45
CA ARG A 28 8.92 17.62 56.86
C ARG A 28 8.76 16.10 57.17
N ASP A 29 9.86 15.44 57.53
CA ASP A 29 10.06 14.25 58.40
C ASP A 29 9.12 13.02 58.45
N CYS A 30 9.76 11.87 58.24
CA CYS A 30 9.45 10.51 58.69
C CYS A 30 9.29 10.35 60.22
N ARG A 31 8.44 9.40 60.67
CA ARG A 31 8.68 8.52 61.84
C ARG A 31 7.91 7.18 61.76
N SER A 32 8.65 6.06 61.68
CA SER A 32 8.25 4.69 62.07
C SER A 32 8.47 4.46 63.59
N PRO A 33 8.25 3.28 64.24
CA PRO A 33 7.59 2.01 63.86
C PRO A 33 6.68 1.40 64.98
N ARG A 34 6.18 0.17 64.71
CA ARG A 34 5.76 -0.93 65.63
C ARG A 34 4.25 -1.13 65.80
N LEU A 35 3.70 -2.20 65.20
CA LEU A 35 3.19 -3.33 66.00
C LEU A 35 2.83 -4.57 65.12
N TRP A 36 3.62 -5.63 65.33
CA TRP A 36 3.24 -7.05 65.41
C TRP A 36 2.67 -7.82 64.20
N ALA A 37 3.50 -8.77 63.76
CA ALA A 37 3.17 -9.92 62.94
C ALA A 37 2.11 -10.82 63.58
N SER A 38 1.17 -11.33 62.77
CA SER A 38 0.58 -12.69 62.83
C SER A 38 -0.49 -12.88 61.75
N LEU A 39 -0.09 -13.20 60.52
CA LEU A 39 -0.70 -14.23 59.64
C LEU A 39 0.07 -14.24 58.32
N LEU A 40 0.90 -15.27 58.13
CA LEU A 40 1.71 -15.46 56.92
C LEU A 40 1.40 -16.85 56.38
N LEU A 41 0.38 -16.92 55.50
CA LEU A 41 0.21 -18.01 54.55
C LEU A 41 -0.69 -17.54 53.38
N VAL A 42 -0.11 -17.56 52.17
CA VAL A 42 -0.72 -17.41 50.84
C VAL A 42 -1.36 -16.05 50.52
N VAL A 43 -0.61 -15.20 49.82
CA VAL A 43 -0.81 -14.79 48.42
C VAL A 43 0.30 -13.77 48.15
N VAL A 44 1.39 -14.20 47.51
CA VAL A 44 2.21 -13.27 46.72
C VAL A 44 1.37 -13.03 45.46
N LEU A 45 0.51 -12.01 45.51
CA LEU A 45 0.02 -11.39 44.29
C LEU A 45 1.20 -10.57 43.79
N CYS A 46 2.01 -11.18 42.93
CA CYS A 46 2.59 -10.43 41.82
C CYS A 46 1.41 -9.77 41.11
N THR A 47 1.11 -8.53 41.44
CA THR A 47 0.50 -7.66 40.44
C THR A 47 1.61 -7.36 39.45
N ALA A 48 1.78 -8.23 38.45
CA ALA A 48 2.04 -7.68 37.13
C ALA A 48 0.86 -6.73 36.90
N SER A 49 1.08 -5.42 36.86
CA SER A 49 0.12 -4.57 36.17
C SER A 49 0.00 -5.17 34.78
N MET A 50 -1.22 -5.45 34.32
CA MET A 50 -1.39 -5.79 32.91
C MET A 50 -0.90 -4.57 32.13
N ALA A 51 -0.04 -4.82 31.13
CA ALA A 51 0.31 -3.83 30.13
C ALA A 51 -0.96 -3.15 29.61
N GLY A 52 -1.03 -1.83 29.72
CA GLY A 52 -2.13 -1.01 29.22
C GLY A 52 -1.84 -0.49 27.82
N ILE A 53 -2.90 -0.19 27.07
CA ILE A 53 -2.81 0.57 25.83
C ILE A 53 -3.35 1.96 26.13
N PHE A 54 -2.57 2.99 25.83
CA PHE A 54 -2.99 4.38 25.85
C PHE A 54 -3.20 4.89 24.44
N TYR A 55 -4.27 5.65 24.23
CA TYR A 55 -4.63 6.23 22.94
C TYR A 55 -4.40 7.74 22.97
N VAL A 56 -3.84 8.29 21.89
CA VAL A 56 -3.48 9.71 21.75
C VAL A 56 -3.93 10.21 20.39
N ASP A 57 -4.65 11.34 20.37
CA ASP A 57 -5.19 11.93 19.16
C ASP A 57 -5.27 13.46 19.31
N ASP A 58 -4.68 14.24 18.40
CA ASP A 58 -4.66 15.71 18.53
C ASP A 58 -6.03 16.37 18.26
N ASP A 59 -6.93 15.63 17.60
CA ASP A 59 -8.33 15.98 17.39
C ASP A 59 -9.22 15.61 18.60
N ALA A 60 -8.69 14.88 19.60
CA ALA A 60 -9.46 14.53 20.79
C ALA A 60 -9.80 15.77 21.66
N ALA A 61 -10.97 15.70 22.31
CA ALA A 61 -11.38 16.71 23.28
C ALA A 61 -10.47 16.70 24.52
N ALA A 62 -10.27 17.88 25.13
CA ALA A 62 -9.47 18.02 26.34
C ALA A 62 -10.07 17.23 27.53
N GLY A 63 -9.21 16.58 28.32
CA GLY A 63 -9.57 15.85 29.53
C GLY A 63 -9.78 14.34 29.36
N GLY A 64 -9.32 13.77 28.23
CA GLY A 64 -9.25 12.32 28.01
C GLY A 64 -8.33 11.61 29.01
N ASP A 65 -8.57 10.33 29.26
CA ASP A 65 -7.74 9.47 30.14
C ASP A 65 -6.95 8.39 29.38
N GLY A 66 -7.03 8.42 28.05
CA GLY A 66 -6.28 7.57 27.14
C GLY A 66 -6.70 6.11 27.12
N VAL A 67 -7.82 5.71 27.75
CA VAL A 67 -8.19 4.28 27.85
C VAL A 67 -8.91 3.72 26.61
N ALA A 68 -9.33 4.60 25.70
CA ALA A 68 -9.94 4.30 24.39
C ALA A 68 -9.77 5.51 23.46
N TRP A 69 -9.90 5.34 22.14
CA TRP A 69 -9.84 6.45 21.17
C TRP A 69 -10.84 7.59 21.47
N THR A 70 -12.08 7.28 21.88
CA THR A 70 -13.09 8.28 22.27
C THR A 70 -12.75 9.04 23.56
N ARG A 71 -11.75 8.56 24.31
CA ARG A 71 -11.20 9.20 25.51
C ARG A 71 -9.69 9.39 25.36
N ALA A 72 -9.18 9.48 24.14
CA ALA A 72 -7.76 9.61 23.86
C ALA A 72 -7.21 10.85 24.56
N PHE A 73 -5.93 10.80 24.94
CA PHE A 73 -5.23 12.01 25.33
C PHE A 73 -5.12 12.92 24.12
N ARG A 74 -5.48 14.20 24.29
CA ARG A 74 -5.29 15.20 23.24
C ARG A 74 -3.82 15.43 22.92
N HIS A 75 -3.00 15.40 23.95
CA HIS A 75 -1.57 15.67 23.84
C HIS A 75 -0.77 14.43 24.19
N LEU A 76 0.19 14.08 23.34
CA LEU A 76 1.11 12.96 23.57
C LEU A 76 1.88 13.10 24.89
N ALA A 77 2.19 14.33 25.32
CA ALA A 77 2.86 14.58 26.59
C ALA A 77 2.07 14.08 27.81
N ASP A 78 0.73 14.13 27.76
CA ASP A 78 -0.12 13.64 28.85
C ASP A 78 -0.01 12.12 28.98
N ALA A 79 -0.05 11.38 27.87
CA ALA A 79 0.13 9.93 27.83
C ALA A 79 1.54 9.51 28.31
N LEU A 80 2.58 10.17 27.80
CA LEU A 80 3.98 9.89 28.19
C LEU A 80 4.24 10.12 29.68
N SER A 81 3.48 11.01 30.32
CA SER A 81 3.66 11.33 31.74
C SER A 81 3.17 10.24 32.70
N ILE A 82 2.29 9.35 32.23
CA ILE A 82 1.67 8.31 33.06
C ILE A 82 2.03 6.88 32.65
N ALA A 83 2.47 6.66 31.40
CA ALA A 83 2.82 5.34 30.90
C ALA A 83 4.05 4.75 31.63
N GLY A 84 3.99 3.45 31.91
CA GLY A 84 5.03 2.70 32.58
C GLY A 84 5.56 1.51 31.78
N PRO A 85 6.63 0.85 32.24
CA PRO A 85 7.25 -0.25 31.51
C PRO A 85 6.25 -1.36 31.14
N GLY A 86 6.19 -1.71 29.86
CA GLY A 86 5.29 -2.69 29.26
C GLY A 86 4.03 -2.09 28.63
N ASP A 87 3.73 -0.81 28.84
CA ASP A 87 2.59 -0.14 28.22
C ASP A 87 2.87 0.21 26.75
N GLU A 88 1.79 0.25 25.96
CA GLU A 88 1.79 0.71 24.56
C GLU A 88 1.05 2.06 24.48
N ILE A 89 1.60 3.02 23.74
CA ILE A 89 0.93 4.29 23.40
C ILE A 89 0.70 4.29 21.89
N ARG A 90 -0.57 4.26 21.48
CA ARG A 90 -1.01 4.40 20.09
C ARG A 90 -1.35 5.84 19.79
N VAL A 91 -0.72 6.41 18.78
CA VAL A 91 -0.83 7.82 18.40
C VAL A 91 -1.43 7.90 16.99
N ALA A 92 -2.54 8.62 16.87
CA ALA A 92 -3.21 8.85 15.60
C ALA A 92 -2.32 9.63 14.61
N GLN A 93 -2.72 9.66 13.35
CA GLN A 93 -2.27 10.69 12.40
C GLN A 93 -2.53 12.06 13.00
N GLY A 94 -1.65 13.01 12.71
CA GLY A 94 -1.77 14.34 13.29
C GLY A 94 -0.43 15.00 13.54
N LEU A 95 -0.48 16.21 14.10
CA LEU A 95 0.68 17.06 14.36
C LEU A 95 0.85 17.30 15.86
N TYR A 96 1.82 16.61 16.45
CA TYR A 96 2.10 16.68 17.89
C TYR A 96 3.32 17.55 18.17
N ARG A 97 3.12 18.59 18.99
CA ARG A 97 4.18 19.49 19.47
C ARG A 97 4.49 19.24 20.94
N PRO A 98 5.76 19.23 21.36
CA PRO A 98 6.11 18.94 22.73
C PRO A 98 5.73 20.09 23.68
N GLY A 99 5.43 19.74 24.93
CA GLY A 99 5.18 20.71 26.01
C GLY A 99 3.73 21.20 26.15
N PHE A 100 2.85 20.90 25.20
CA PHE A 100 1.41 21.13 25.34
C PHE A 100 0.77 19.99 26.16
N THR A 101 -0.14 20.35 27.07
CA THR A 101 -0.91 19.42 27.92
C THR A 101 -2.30 19.99 28.16
N ASP A 102 -3.27 19.14 28.46
CA ASP A 102 -4.63 19.59 28.80
C ASP A 102 -4.67 20.45 30.08
N ALA A 103 -3.70 20.26 30.98
CA ALA A 103 -3.55 21.05 32.19
C ALA A 103 -3.05 22.48 31.91
N ASP A 104 -2.35 22.69 30.79
CA ASP A 104 -1.78 23.98 30.42
C ASP A 104 -1.79 24.24 28.89
N PRO A 105 -2.98 24.32 28.25
CA PRO A 105 -3.10 24.36 26.80
C PRO A 105 -2.73 25.73 26.19
N ASN A 106 -2.62 26.78 27.01
CA ASN A 106 -2.39 28.16 26.56
C ASN A 106 -1.01 28.71 26.94
N VAL A 107 -0.21 27.95 27.69
CA VAL A 107 1.16 28.35 28.00
C VAL A 107 2.06 27.85 26.89
N MET A 108 2.63 28.80 26.15
CA MET A 108 3.63 28.49 25.13
C MET A 108 4.83 27.81 25.79
N PRO A 109 5.16 26.57 25.39
CA PRO A 109 6.32 25.87 25.90
C PRO A 109 7.61 26.62 25.54
N ASP A 110 8.64 26.49 26.39
CA ASP A 110 9.95 26.98 26.01
C ASP A 110 10.65 26.00 25.05
N ARG A 111 11.79 26.43 24.50
CA ARG A 111 12.59 25.61 23.58
C ARG A 111 13.15 24.33 24.20
N GLU A 112 13.03 24.13 25.50
CA GLU A 112 13.46 22.89 26.18
C GLU A 112 12.36 21.83 26.21
N ALA A 113 11.16 22.13 25.71
CA ALA A 113 10.11 21.14 25.52
C ALA A 113 10.58 19.99 24.62
N SER A 114 10.28 18.76 25.02
CA SER A 114 10.63 17.54 24.30
C SER A 114 9.67 16.41 24.67
N PHE A 115 9.49 15.44 23.77
CA PHE A 115 8.84 14.17 24.08
C PHE A 115 9.83 13.23 24.76
N PHE A 116 9.72 13.11 26.09
CA PHE A 116 10.59 12.23 26.88
C PHE A 116 10.08 10.78 26.82
N LEU A 117 10.89 9.87 26.28
CA LEU A 117 10.52 8.46 26.19
C LEU A 117 10.59 7.77 27.57
N PRO A 118 9.51 7.16 28.06
CA PRO A 118 9.54 6.39 29.29
C PRO A 118 10.27 5.06 29.09
N GLN A 119 10.91 4.59 30.16
CA GLN A 119 11.56 3.29 30.21
C GLN A 119 10.57 2.15 29.91
N GLY A 120 10.89 1.30 28.94
CA GLY A 120 10.14 0.09 28.58
C GLY A 120 8.76 0.32 27.97
N VAL A 121 8.44 1.52 27.49
CA VAL A 121 7.16 1.84 26.83
C VAL A 121 7.32 1.75 25.31
N GLU A 122 6.33 1.18 24.63
CA GLU A 122 6.21 1.22 23.18
C GLU A 122 5.38 2.42 22.76
N VAL A 123 5.95 3.36 22.01
CA VAL A 123 5.26 4.52 21.46
C VAL A 123 5.14 4.31 19.95
N CYS A 124 3.92 4.19 19.45
CA CYS A 124 3.62 3.81 18.08
C CYS A 124 2.73 4.85 17.41
N GLY A 125 3.21 5.44 16.31
CA GLY A 125 2.45 6.29 15.41
C GLY A 125 1.97 5.51 14.20
N GLY A 126 1.21 6.15 13.33
CA GLY A 126 0.69 5.53 12.10
C GLY A 126 -0.73 5.01 12.19
N PHE A 127 -1.51 5.44 13.19
CA PHE A 127 -2.89 4.98 13.38
C PHE A 127 -3.89 5.96 12.77
N ALA A 128 -5.00 5.47 12.23
CA ALA A 128 -6.03 6.32 11.64
C ALA A 128 -6.64 7.32 12.65
N GLY A 129 -6.82 6.92 13.91
CA GLY A 129 -7.27 7.80 14.98
C GLY A 129 -8.79 7.98 15.08
N LEU A 130 -9.19 8.81 16.03
CA LEU A 130 -10.56 9.21 16.33
C LEU A 130 -11.24 9.82 15.09
N GLY A 131 -12.47 9.39 14.80
CA GLY A 131 -13.24 9.87 13.66
C GLY A 131 -13.01 9.11 12.34
N GLN A 132 -12.10 8.13 12.32
CA GLN A 132 -11.90 7.20 11.19
C GLN A 132 -12.66 5.88 11.41
N GLY A 133 -12.98 5.15 10.33
CA GLY A 133 -13.77 3.90 10.37
C GLY A 133 -13.17 2.79 11.22
N ASP A 134 -11.85 2.56 11.12
CA ASP A 134 -11.08 1.78 12.10
C ASP A 134 -9.95 2.65 12.68
N PRO A 135 -10.16 3.26 13.87
CA PRO A 135 -9.15 4.07 14.53
C PRO A 135 -7.84 3.32 14.85
N ASN A 136 -7.87 1.98 14.94
CA ASN A 136 -6.69 1.14 15.17
C ASN A 136 -6.00 0.70 13.87
N TYR A 137 -6.52 1.06 12.70
CA TYR A 137 -5.88 0.71 11.44
C TYR A 137 -4.51 1.40 11.35
N GLY A 138 -3.45 0.60 11.39
CA GLY A 138 -2.07 1.04 11.56
C GLY A 138 -1.24 0.91 10.29
N GLN A 139 -1.05 2.01 9.56
CA GLN A 139 -0.14 2.11 8.42
C GLN A 139 0.59 3.47 8.43
N PRO A 140 1.84 3.55 8.92
CA PRO A 140 2.57 4.82 9.04
C PRO A 140 2.75 5.62 7.76
N ASP A 141 2.77 4.97 6.60
CA ASP A 141 2.85 5.65 5.30
C ASP A 141 1.50 6.22 4.84
N LEU A 142 0.38 5.67 5.33
CA LEU A 142 -0.98 6.12 5.00
C LEU A 142 -1.50 7.15 6.02
N PHE A 143 -1.16 6.97 7.31
CA PHE A 143 -1.61 7.79 8.43
C PHE A 143 -0.41 8.49 9.07
N PRO A 144 0.11 9.57 8.48
CA PRO A 144 1.34 10.19 8.96
C PRO A 144 1.14 10.80 10.36
N THR A 145 1.89 10.29 11.34
CA THR A 145 1.98 10.87 12.69
C THR A 145 3.25 11.71 12.80
N VAL A 146 3.09 13.02 12.95
CA VAL A 146 4.20 13.98 12.94
C VAL A 146 4.50 14.47 14.36
N LEU A 147 5.72 14.21 14.83
CA LEU A 147 6.30 14.88 15.99
C LEU A 147 7.07 16.11 15.50
N SER A 148 6.55 17.31 15.77
CA SER A 148 7.11 18.56 15.26
C SER A 148 7.73 19.40 16.36
N GLY A 149 8.95 19.89 16.10
CA GLY A 149 9.64 20.86 16.93
C GLY A 149 9.22 22.32 16.69
N ASP A 150 8.45 22.62 15.65
CA ASP A 150 7.89 23.95 15.38
C ASP A 150 6.80 24.27 16.41
N LEU A 151 7.14 25.02 17.46
CA LEU A 151 6.27 25.25 18.61
C LEU A 151 5.17 26.27 18.29
N LEU A 152 5.46 27.28 17.47
CA LEU A 152 4.51 28.33 17.09
C LEU A 152 3.74 28.02 15.80
N GLY A 153 4.11 26.99 15.04
CA GLY A 153 3.46 26.65 13.78
C GLY A 153 3.68 27.68 12.69
N ASN A 154 4.80 28.40 12.74
CA ASN A 154 5.09 29.58 11.93
C ASN A 154 6.22 29.37 10.92
N ASP A 155 6.83 28.19 10.88
CA ASP A 155 7.89 27.87 9.94
C ASP A 155 7.37 27.91 8.50
N GLN A 156 7.99 28.75 7.67
CA GLN A 156 7.71 28.81 6.23
C GLN A 156 8.20 27.52 5.52
N PRO A 157 7.89 27.29 4.23
CA PRO A 157 8.32 26.08 3.49
C PRO A 157 9.84 25.79 3.48
N ASP A 158 10.67 26.81 3.70
CA ASP A 158 12.14 26.69 3.86
C ASP A 158 12.60 26.64 5.34
N PHE A 159 11.66 26.48 6.27
CA PHE A 159 11.83 26.59 7.72
C PHE A 159 12.38 27.94 8.19
N ALA A 160 12.15 29.01 7.43
CA ALA A 160 12.38 30.36 7.94
C ALA A 160 11.38 30.65 9.07
N GLY A 161 11.89 31.01 10.25
CA GLY A 161 11.06 31.15 11.46
C GLY A 161 11.49 30.28 12.64
N TYR A 162 12.46 29.36 12.44
CA TYR A 162 12.89 28.30 13.38
C TYR A 162 13.36 28.73 14.79
N GLU A 163 13.30 30.01 15.13
CA GLU A 163 13.89 30.57 16.36
C GLU A 163 13.15 30.13 17.62
N ASP A 164 11.87 29.79 17.51
CA ASP A 164 11.04 29.26 18.59
C ASP A 164 11.06 27.73 18.68
N ASN A 165 11.56 27.03 17.67
CA ASN A 165 11.53 25.58 17.65
C ASN A 165 12.25 24.95 18.85
N CYS A 166 11.72 23.82 19.30
CA CYS A 166 12.31 23.08 20.41
C CYS A 166 13.70 22.53 20.05
N ARG A 167 14.54 22.33 21.06
CA ARG A 167 15.92 21.88 20.88
C ARG A 167 16.01 20.43 20.47
N HIS A 168 15.16 19.59 21.04
CA HIS A 168 15.08 18.16 20.79
C HIS A 168 13.59 17.83 20.69
N VAL A 169 13.14 17.29 19.55
CA VAL A 169 11.75 16.85 19.44
C VAL A 169 11.50 15.67 20.36
N VAL A 170 12.43 14.71 20.38
CA VAL A 170 12.38 13.51 21.21
C VAL A 170 13.62 13.41 22.09
N THR A 171 13.48 12.93 23.32
CA THR A 171 14.60 12.72 24.23
C THR A 171 14.47 11.40 24.98
N ALA A 172 15.53 10.60 24.94
CA ALA A 172 15.64 9.34 25.66
C ALA A 172 16.87 9.39 26.57
N VAL A 173 16.66 9.14 27.87
CA VAL A 173 17.73 9.18 28.88
C VAL A 173 17.64 7.96 29.75
N GLY A 174 18.69 7.12 29.76
CA GLY A 174 18.72 5.94 30.62
C GLY A 174 17.78 4.82 30.24
N VAL A 175 17.20 4.84 29.03
CA VAL A 175 16.23 3.81 28.58
C VAL A 175 16.92 2.60 27.94
N ASP A 176 16.26 1.44 27.93
CA ASP A 176 16.77 0.23 27.26
C ASP A 176 16.00 -0.11 25.98
N ALA A 177 16.38 -1.23 25.33
CA ALA A 177 15.83 -1.67 24.06
C ALA A 177 14.35 -2.12 24.10
N GLN A 178 13.73 -2.19 25.29
CA GLN A 178 12.28 -2.39 25.42
C GLN A 178 11.51 -1.07 25.25
N THR A 179 12.17 0.08 25.34
CA THR A 179 11.57 1.35 24.89
C THR A 179 11.57 1.37 23.36
N VAL A 180 10.39 1.45 22.75
CA VAL A 180 10.21 1.44 21.30
C VAL A 180 9.64 2.78 20.83
N LEU A 181 10.19 3.31 19.73
CA LEU A 181 9.61 4.40 18.97
C LEU A 181 9.36 3.91 17.54
N ASP A 182 8.10 3.91 17.11
CA ASP A 182 7.69 3.25 15.86
C ASP A 182 6.77 4.13 15.02
N GLY A 183 7.07 4.33 13.73
CA GLY A 183 6.11 4.89 12.77
C GLY A 183 5.91 6.41 12.80
N PHE A 184 6.90 7.19 13.28
CA PHE A 184 6.78 8.66 13.38
C PHE A 184 7.59 9.42 12.34
N ILE A 185 7.05 10.55 11.89
CA ILE A 185 7.82 11.61 11.22
C ILE A 185 8.31 12.59 12.30
N ILE A 186 9.62 12.73 12.46
CA ILE A 186 10.26 13.60 13.45
C ILE A 186 10.92 14.76 12.70
N MET A 187 10.38 15.96 12.87
CA MET A 187 10.80 17.13 12.08
C MET A 187 10.77 18.44 12.87
N GLY A 188 11.36 19.48 12.29
CA GLY A 188 11.31 20.84 12.85
C GLY A 188 12.12 21.04 14.12
N GLY A 189 12.87 20.03 14.60
CA GLY A 189 13.77 20.21 15.73
C GLY A 189 14.91 21.17 15.41
N ASN A 190 15.17 22.15 16.29
CA ASN A 190 16.23 23.13 16.10
C ASN A 190 17.06 23.36 17.37
N CYS A 191 18.25 22.76 17.42
CA CYS A 191 19.19 23.00 18.51
C CYS A 191 20.13 24.21 18.27
N GLN A 192 19.90 25.06 17.26
CA GLN A 192 20.72 26.26 17.06
C GLN A 192 20.57 27.30 18.18
N GLY A 193 21.68 27.91 18.60
CA GLY A 193 21.69 29.00 19.57
C GLY A 193 23.10 29.43 19.99
N GLN A 194 23.23 30.61 20.61
CA GLN A 194 24.49 31.13 21.16
C GLN A 194 24.90 30.42 22.47
N GLU A 195 25.11 29.11 22.43
CA GLU A 195 25.74 28.39 23.53
C GLU A 195 27.25 28.29 23.26
N THR A 196 28.07 28.80 24.18
CA THR A 196 29.54 28.81 24.00
C THR A 196 30.20 27.55 24.56
N ASN A 197 29.46 26.73 25.30
CA ASN A 197 29.93 25.46 25.81
C ASN A 197 29.77 24.35 24.75
N PRO A 198 30.86 23.83 24.15
CA PRO A 198 30.77 22.77 23.15
C PRO A 198 30.24 21.46 23.73
N ASP A 199 30.26 21.25 25.05
CA ASP A 199 29.74 20.03 25.70
C ASP A 199 28.26 20.16 26.13
N SER A 200 27.60 21.28 25.81
CA SER A 200 26.18 21.45 26.11
C SER A 200 25.33 20.53 25.23
N LEU A 201 24.46 19.74 25.85
CA LEU A 201 23.47 18.93 25.13
C LEU A 201 22.43 19.81 24.41
N ARG A 202 22.25 21.07 24.86
CA ARG A 202 21.28 22.04 24.30
C ARG A 202 21.53 22.42 22.83
N VAL A 203 22.68 22.10 22.27
CA VAL A 203 23.07 22.45 20.89
C VAL A 203 23.28 21.25 19.98
N ARG A 204 22.70 20.09 20.34
CA ARG A 204 22.99 18.80 19.72
C ARG A 204 21.77 17.87 19.62
N GLY A 205 21.42 17.40 18.43
CA GLY A 205 20.35 16.41 18.24
C GLY A 205 18.97 17.06 18.16
N GLY A 206 18.76 17.89 17.14
CA GLY A 206 17.50 18.57 16.84
C GLY A 206 16.28 17.65 16.85
N GLY A 207 16.35 16.52 16.13
CA GLY A 207 15.27 15.54 16.11
C GLY A 207 15.20 14.71 17.39
N MET A 208 16.28 13.99 17.73
CA MET A 208 16.33 13.08 18.87
C MET A 208 17.68 13.11 19.60
N LEU A 209 17.61 13.08 20.93
CA LEU A 209 18.75 12.93 21.83
C LEU A 209 18.66 11.61 22.60
N ASN A 210 19.67 10.75 22.46
CA ASN A 210 19.88 9.54 23.26
C ASN A 210 21.11 9.73 24.17
N ASP A 211 20.89 9.79 25.49
CA ASP A 211 21.95 9.93 26.50
C ASP A 211 21.94 8.72 27.46
N ASN A 212 22.99 7.90 27.37
CA ASN A 212 23.09 6.60 28.04
C ASN A 212 21.78 5.80 27.84
N ALA A 213 21.34 5.69 26.58
CA ALA A 213 20.02 5.19 26.20
C ALA A 213 20.09 4.29 24.96
N ASP A 214 19.41 3.14 25.02
CA ASP A 214 19.45 2.09 24.01
C ASP A 214 18.08 1.76 23.39
N PRO A 215 17.22 2.74 23.01
CA PRO A 215 15.89 2.44 22.50
C PRO A 215 15.91 1.69 21.16
N THR A 216 14.82 0.98 20.86
CA THR A 216 14.54 0.46 19.51
C THR A 216 13.74 1.50 18.73
N ILE A 217 14.22 1.92 17.57
CA ILE A 217 13.59 2.92 16.71
C ILE A 217 13.30 2.26 15.37
N ARG A 218 12.04 2.22 14.93
CA ARG A 218 11.69 1.57 13.66
C ARG A 218 10.66 2.33 12.83
N ARG A 219 10.72 2.21 11.51
CA ARG A 219 9.77 2.84 10.57
C ARG A 219 9.59 4.36 10.79
N CYS A 220 10.62 5.03 11.32
CA CYS A 220 10.61 6.45 11.61
C CYS A 220 11.32 7.25 10.52
N ARG A 221 10.88 8.49 10.31
CA ARG A 221 11.46 9.43 9.34
C ARG A 221 11.95 10.68 10.06
N PHE A 222 13.25 10.92 10.05
CA PHE A 222 13.87 12.14 10.58
C PHE A 222 14.06 13.12 9.43
N VAL A 223 13.20 14.13 9.37
CA VAL A 223 13.07 15.00 8.20
C VAL A 223 13.41 16.44 8.57
N ARG A 224 14.36 17.04 7.85
CA ARG A 224 14.68 18.49 7.91
C ARG A 224 14.90 19.04 9.32
N ASN A 225 15.46 18.24 10.22
CA ASN A 225 15.89 18.72 11.53
C ASN A 225 17.16 19.54 11.38
N THR A 226 17.28 20.60 12.19
CA THR A 226 18.36 21.57 12.10
C THR A 226 19.17 21.65 13.40
N GLY A 227 20.48 21.82 13.29
CA GLY A 227 21.33 21.94 14.46
C GLY A 227 22.57 22.80 14.24
N TRP A 228 23.20 23.19 15.36
CA TRP A 228 24.54 23.77 15.27
C TRP A 228 25.57 22.66 15.09
N TYR A 229 25.66 21.76 16.07
CA TYR A 229 26.65 20.69 16.03
C TYR A 229 26.15 19.40 15.42
N ASP A 230 24.87 19.05 15.62
CA ASP A 230 24.26 17.77 15.26
C ASP A 230 22.75 18.00 15.00
N ALA A 231 22.17 17.53 13.88
CA ALA A 231 20.81 17.95 13.49
C ALA A 231 19.71 16.90 13.73
N ALA A 232 19.80 15.69 13.20
CA ALA A 232 18.70 14.72 13.35
C ALA A 232 18.80 13.91 14.65
N MET A 233 19.89 13.19 14.89
CA MET A 233 20.03 12.29 16.04
C MET A 233 21.42 12.39 16.68
N LEU A 234 21.47 12.50 18.01
CA LEU A 234 22.69 12.37 18.80
C LEU A 234 22.62 11.15 19.72
N ASN A 235 23.62 10.27 19.63
CA ASN A 235 23.86 9.17 20.57
C ASN A 235 25.11 9.48 21.40
N ILE A 236 24.98 9.57 22.72
CA ILE A 236 26.07 9.95 23.61
C ILE A 236 26.15 9.08 24.87
N ASN A 237 27.35 9.01 25.45
CA ASN A 237 27.64 8.36 26.73
C ASN A 237 27.36 6.84 26.74
N GLY A 238 27.71 6.15 25.64
CA GLY A 238 27.53 4.71 25.52
C GLY A 238 26.10 4.33 25.15
N SER A 239 25.45 5.13 24.30
CA SER A 239 24.11 4.85 23.77
C SER A 239 24.20 3.97 22.53
N ASP A 240 23.55 2.82 22.57
CA ASP A 240 23.62 1.76 21.55
C ASP A 240 22.20 1.43 20.99
N PRO A 241 21.43 2.41 20.47
CA PRO A 241 20.09 2.14 19.94
C PRO A 241 20.11 1.24 18.71
N VAL A 242 19.02 0.50 18.51
CA VAL A 242 18.77 -0.26 17.28
C VAL A 242 17.79 0.51 16.42
N VAL A 243 18.22 0.94 15.24
CA VAL A 243 17.46 1.74 14.29
C VAL A 243 17.20 0.90 13.04
N MET A 244 15.95 0.60 12.72
CA MET A 244 15.60 -0.25 11.58
C MET A 244 14.51 0.35 10.70
N ASP A 245 14.65 0.21 9.39
CA ASP A 245 13.66 0.68 8.40
C ASP A 245 13.34 2.18 8.52
N CYS A 246 14.34 2.97 8.92
CA CYS A 246 14.21 4.42 9.14
C CYS A 246 14.82 5.23 8.00
N ARG A 247 14.34 6.47 7.83
CA ARG A 247 14.86 7.41 6.82
C ARG A 247 15.34 8.71 7.49
N PHE A 248 16.53 9.18 7.12
CA PHE A 248 17.09 10.47 7.53
C PHE A 248 17.21 11.35 6.29
N LEU A 249 16.30 12.32 6.15
CA LEU A 249 16.05 13.03 4.91
C LEU A 249 16.26 14.54 5.11
N GLY A 250 17.20 15.13 4.35
CA GLY A 250 17.36 16.58 4.27
C GLY A 250 17.71 17.29 5.58
N ASN A 251 18.29 16.60 6.57
CA ASN A 251 18.67 17.21 7.85
C ASN A 251 19.90 18.11 7.70
N ARG A 252 20.00 19.19 8.48
CA ARG A 252 21.01 20.23 8.29
C ARG A 252 21.74 20.64 9.56
N ALA A 253 23.06 20.52 9.56
CA ALA A 253 23.91 21.04 10.65
C ALA A 253 24.84 22.14 10.16
N THR A 254 24.96 23.21 10.94
CA THR A 254 25.89 24.31 10.65
C THR A 254 27.35 23.88 10.78
N ALA A 255 27.67 22.98 11.72
CA ALA A 255 29.03 22.48 11.97
C ALA A 255 29.19 21.01 11.56
N SER A 256 28.77 20.00 12.34
CA SER A 256 29.05 18.59 12.01
C SER A 256 27.79 17.72 12.01
N ALA A 257 27.88 16.46 11.60
CA ALA A 257 26.87 15.41 11.83
C ALA A 257 25.41 15.80 11.55
N ALA A 258 25.05 15.96 10.28
CA ALA A 258 23.71 16.44 9.94
C ALA A 258 22.62 15.38 10.24
N ALA A 259 22.79 14.12 9.84
CA ALA A 259 21.85 13.08 10.26
C ALA A 259 22.18 12.50 11.64
N VAL A 260 23.32 11.84 11.83
CA VAL A 260 23.63 11.11 13.08
C VAL A 260 25.03 11.45 13.60
N ARG A 261 25.13 11.73 14.91
CA ARG A 261 26.41 11.70 15.63
C ARG A 261 26.44 10.65 16.72
N ASN A 262 27.56 9.94 16.82
CA ASN A 262 27.85 8.99 17.89
C ASN A 262 29.10 9.43 18.64
N ARG A 263 28.94 9.61 19.96
CA ARG A 263 29.97 10.19 20.82
C ARG A 263 30.15 9.40 22.11
N ASN A 264 31.37 9.41 22.64
CA ASN A 264 31.74 8.82 23.93
C ASN A 264 31.42 7.31 24.01
N ASN A 265 32.02 6.51 23.12
CA ASN A 265 31.87 5.05 23.05
C ASN A 265 30.45 4.55 22.73
N SER A 266 29.64 5.33 22.02
CA SER A 266 28.30 4.93 21.58
C SER A 266 28.36 4.06 20.31
N ARG A 267 27.50 3.05 20.19
CA ARG A 267 27.56 2.00 19.14
C ARG A 267 26.18 1.64 18.60
N PRO A 268 25.46 2.59 17.97
CA PRO A 268 24.16 2.29 17.39
C PRO A 268 24.27 1.29 16.24
N THR A 269 23.18 0.54 16.02
CA THR A 269 23.02 -0.35 14.87
C THR A 269 21.93 0.19 13.95
N PHE A 270 22.24 0.35 12.66
CA PHE A 270 21.33 0.78 11.60
C PHE A 270 21.10 -0.38 10.62
N ILE A 271 19.84 -0.74 10.40
CA ILE A 271 19.45 -1.85 9.52
C ILE A 271 18.42 -1.33 8.51
N ASN A 272 18.63 -1.57 7.21
CA ASN A 272 17.70 -1.13 6.15
C ASN A 272 17.40 0.38 6.16
N CYS A 273 18.32 1.21 6.65
CA CYS A 273 18.09 2.64 6.77
C CYS A 273 18.54 3.42 5.53
N VAL A 274 17.88 4.55 5.27
CA VAL A 274 18.26 5.52 4.24
C VAL A 274 18.76 6.81 4.88
N PHE A 275 19.87 7.34 4.37
CA PHE A 275 20.37 8.68 4.68
C PHE A 275 20.50 9.45 3.36
N SER A 276 19.57 10.35 3.09
CA SER A 276 19.50 11.08 1.83
C SER A 276 19.55 12.59 2.03
N GLY A 277 20.36 13.28 1.23
CA GLY A 277 20.37 14.75 1.15
C GLY A 277 20.75 15.50 2.43
N ASN A 278 21.40 14.86 3.41
CA ASN A 278 21.75 15.53 4.67
C ASN A 278 23.00 16.40 4.49
N HIS A 279 23.03 17.59 5.13
CA HIS A 279 24.08 18.59 4.92
C HIS A 279 24.74 19.08 6.21
N ALA A 280 26.05 18.87 6.34
CA ALA A 280 26.87 19.41 7.41
C ALA A 280 27.82 20.53 6.90
N GLY A 281 27.93 21.65 7.61
CA GLY A 281 28.84 22.73 7.21
C GLY A 281 30.33 22.38 7.31
N GLU A 282 30.71 21.37 8.08
CA GLU A 282 32.09 20.90 8.26
C GLU A 282 32.21 19.39 7.99
N ARG A 283 31.67 18.50 8.84
CA ARG A 283 32.05 17.06 8.81
C ARG A 283 30.89 16.10 9.02
N GLY A 284 30.86 15.00 8.28
CA GLY A 284 29.88 13.92 8.45
C GLY A 284 28.48 14.35 8.05
N GLY A 285 28.16 14.37 6.75
CA GLY A 285 26.80 14.72 6.31
C GLY A 285 25.76 13.69 6.76
N ALA A 286 26.07 12.39 6.68
CA ALA A 286 25.19 11.33 7.18
C ALA A 286 25.56 10.89 8.62
N VAL A 287 26.78 10.38 8.83
CA VAL A 287 27.18 9.79 10.12
C VAL A 287 28.53 10.35 10.57
N TYR A 288 28.63 10.72 11.84
CA TYR A 288 29.89 11.09 12.48
C TYR A 288 30.14 10.27 13.75
N ASP A 289 31.17 9.43 13.74
CA ASP A 289 31.70 8.73 14.91
C ASP A 289 32.92 9.45 15.52
N ASP A 290 32.84 9.85 16.79
CA ASP A 290 33.97 10.40 17.56
C ASP A 290 34.15 9.73 18.94
N PHE A 291 35.30 9.95 19.58
CA PHE A 291 35.65 9.48 20.93
C PHE A 291 35.36 7.98 21.19
N GLY A 292 35.89 7.10 20.32
CA GLY A 292 35.77 5.65 20.48
C GLY A 292 34.43 5.03 20.06
N SER A 293 33.52 5.82 19.50
CA SER A 293 32.20 5.38 19.03
C SER A 293 32.29 4.55 17.73
N ALA A 294 31.27 3.74 17.46
CA ALA A 294 31.26 2.83 16.30
C ALA A 294 29.84 2.55 15.80
N ALA A 295 29.41 3.22 14.74
CA ALA A 295 28.15 2.89 14.08
C ALA A 295 28.26 1.54 13.33
N HIS A 296 27.23 0.70 13.46
CA HIS A 296 27.08 -0.53 12.68
C HIS A 296 26.00 -0.34 11.63
N LEU A 297 26.38 -0.19 10.36
CA LEU A 297 25.46 -0.03 9.24
C LEU A 297 25.36 -1.34 8.45
N VAL A 298 24.14 -1.85 8.32
CA VAL A 298 23.83 -3.09 7.62
C VAL A 298 22.69 -2.83 6.65
N ASN A 299 22.91 -3.16 5.37
CA ASN A 299 21.88 -2.99 4.34
C ASN A 299 21.37 -1.53 4.24
N CYS A 300 22.23 -0.53 4.41
CA CYS A 300 21.83 0.89 4.38
C CYS A 300 22.19 1.56 3.06
N THR A 301 21.43 2.59 2.67
CA THR A 301 21.76 3.45 1.52
C THR A 301 22.03 4.88 1.99
N LEU A 302 23.25 5.38 1.76
CA LEU A 302 23.70 6.73 2.08
C LEU A 302 23.96 7.48 0.77
N VAL A 303 23.07 8.40 0.40
CA VAL A 303 23.08 9.03 -0.92
C VAL A 303 22.95 10.56 -0.84
N GLY A 304 23.67 11.29 -1.71
CA GLY A 304 23.48 12.74 -1.87
C GLY A 304 23.79 13.58 -0.62
N ASN A 305 24.46 13.04 0.39
CA ASN A 305 24.81 13.77 1.61
C ASN A 305 26.04 14.66 1.37
N SER A 306 26.16 15.77 2.09
CA SER A 306 27.21 16.76 1.87
C SER A 306 27.87 17.25 3.16
N ALA A 307 29.18 17.54 3.07
CA ALA A 307 29.98 18.11 4.17
C ALA A 307 30.91 19.22 3.66
N GLY A 308 31.03 20.35 4.36
CA GLY A 308 31.89 21.45 3.89
C GLY A 308 33.40 21.24 4.01
N ASP A 309 33.87 20.28 4.83
CA ASP A 309 35.29 19.90 5.04
C ASP A 309 35.50 18.42 4.65
N ARG A 310 35.01 17.45 5.43
CA ARG A 310 35.33 16.02 5.24
C ARG A 310 34.18 15.06 5.52
N GLY A 311 34.08 14.02 4.68
CA GLY A 311 33.13 12.92 4.86
C GLY A 311 31.70 13.37 4.62
N GLY A 312 31.37 13.60 3.35
CA GLY A 312 30.00 13.88 2.90
C GLY A 312 28.99 12.85 3.41
N ALA A 313 29.34 11.56 3.41
CA ALA A 313 28.54 10.54 4.10
C ALA A 313 29.06 10.26 5.52
N ILE A 314 30.16 9.53 5.67
CA ILE A 314 30.66 9.06 6.98
C ILE A 314 31.95 9.79 7.35
N HIS A 315 32.05 10.27 8.60
CA HIS A 315 33.28 10.78 9.19
C HIS A 315 33.63 10.02 10.48
N ALA A 316 34.87 9.55 10.59
CA ALA A 316 35.39 8.85 11.78
C ALA A 316 36.61 9.58 12.33
N ASP A 317 36.50 10.12 13.54
CA ASP A 317 37.56 10.88 14.23
C ASP A 317 37.83 10.32 15.63
N GLN A 318 38.98 10.65 16.23
CA GLN A 318 39.26 10.40 17.65
C GLN A 318 38.93 8.97 18.11
N GLN A 319 39.51 7.98 17.44
CA GLN A 319 39.27 6.55 17.66
C GLN A 319 37.87 6.06 17.27
N GLY A 320 37.08 6.82 16.51
CA GLY A 320 35.82 6.36 15.90
C GLY A 320 36.03 5.23 14.89
N ARG A 321 35.08 4.26 14.84
CA ARG A 321 35.24 3.00 14.10
C ARG A 321 33.94 2.47 13.46
N PRO A 322 33.41 3.11 12.40
CA PRO A 322 32.23 2.61 11.72
C PRO A 322 32.46 1.23 11.07
N PHE A 323 31.45 0.38 11.16
CA PHE A 323 31.32 -0.91 10.47
C PHE A 323 30.23 -0.79 9.41
N VAL A 324 30.58 -1.05 8.15
CA VAL A 324 29.68 -0.91 7.00
C VAL A 324 29.60 -2.25 6.29
N THR A 325 28.40 -2.82 6.14
CA THR A 325 28.20 -4.10 5.46
C THR A 325 26.94 -4.09 4.62
N ASN A 326 27.00 -4.58 3.37
CA ASN A 326 25.87 -4.57 2.43
C ASN A 326 25.30 -3.18 2.16
N CYS A 327 26.11 -2.12 2.23
CA CYS A 327 25.60 -0.76 2.08
C CYS A 327 25.91 -0.17 0.69
N ILE A 328 25.12 0.82 0.29
CA ILE A 328 25.44 1.71 -0.83
C ILE A 328 25.80 3.08 -0.26
N ILE A 329 26.96 3.63 -0.66
CA ILE A 329 27.42 4.96 -0.28
C ILE A 329 27.83 5.70 -1.56
N TRP A 330 26.93 6.53 -2.08
CA TRP A 330 27.04 7.09 -3.42
C TRP A 330 26.57 8.55 -3.52
N GLY A 331 27.15 9.33 -4.43
CA GLY A 331 26.72 10.71 -4.68
C GLY A 331 26.99 11.69 -3.53
N ASN A 332 27.69 11.26 -2.47
CA ASN A 332 28.01 12.13 -1.34
C ASN A 332 29.20 13.04 -1.68
N VAL A 333 29.21 14.27 -1.18
CA VAL A 333 30.19 15.29 -1.55
C VAL A 333 30.84 15.94 -0.33
N ASP A 334 32.14 16.18 -0.40
CA ASP A 334 32.83 17.07 0.54
C ASP A 334 33.74 18.08 -0.17
N SER A 335 34.57 18.81 0.58
CA SER A 335 35.52 19.77 0.01
C SER A 335 36.51 19.18 -1.01
N THR A 336 36.65 17.86 -1.03
CA THR A 336 37.53 17.11 -1.95
C THR A 336 36.79 16.57 -3.18
N GLY A 337 35.46 16.74 -3.28
CA GLY A 337 34.62 16.29 -4.37
C GLY A 337 33.80 15.05 -4.01
N TYR A 338 33.68 14.08 -4.92
CA TYR A 338 32.84 12.87 -4.80
C TYR A 338 33.63 11.57 -4.59
N GLY A 339 34.95 11.64 -4.40
CA GLY A 339 35.81 10.44 -4.27
C GLY A 339 35.58 9.66 -2.97
N GLN A 340 36.30 8.54 -2.78
CA GLN A 340 36.17 7.69 -1.58
C GLN A 340 36.27 8.46 -0.25
N ALA A 341 37.11 9.50 -0.19
CA ALA A 341 37.26 10.33 1.01
C ALA A 341 35.98 11.12 1.36
N ALA A 342 35.19 11.51 0.35
CA ALA A 342 33.88 12.14 0.55
C ALA A 342 32.83 11.11 0.99
N GLN A 343 32.96 9.86 0.57
CA GLN A 343 32.07 8.79 1.03
C GLN A 343 32.36 8.42 2.48
N ILE A 344 33.64 8.16 2.80
CA ILE A 344 34.10 7.75 4.14
C ILE A 344 35.44 8.42 4.45
N ALA A 345 35.43 9.39 5.35
CA ALA A 345 36.62 10.09 5.83
C ALA A 345 37.07 9.54 7.19
N VAL A 346 38.31 9.09 7.28
CA VAL A 346 38.91 8.59 8.53
C VAL A 346 40.07 9.49 8.95
N VAL A 347 39.95 10.16 10.11
CA VAL A 347 40.97 11.07 10.66
C VAL A 347 41.27 10.67 12.10
N GLY A 348 42.27 9.82 12.34
CA GLY A 348 42.57 9.38 13.72
C GLY A 348 41.60 8.32 14.27
N GLY A 349 40.77 7.72 13.40
CA GLY A 349 39.95 6.53 13.66
C GLY A 349 40.32 5.35 12.73
N THR A 350 39.38 4.43 12.53
CA THR A 350 39.46 3.36 11.51
C THR A 350 38.09 3.16 10.86
N ALA A 351 37.98 2.49 9.73
CA ALA A 351 36.68 2.02 9.20
C ALA A 351 36.81 0.57 8.75
N VAL A 352 35.74 -0.20 8.86
CA VAL A 352 35.65 -1.56 8.32
C VAL A 352 34.49 -1.61 7.35
N VAL A 353 34.77 -1.86 6.07
CA VAL A 353 33.78 -1.86 4.99
C VAL A 353 33.83 -3.21 4.31
N ASN A 354 32.72 -3.94 4.27
CA ASN A 354 32.63 -5.22 3.55
C ASN A 354 31.36 -5.27 2.71
N TYR A 355 31.40 -5.97 1.58
CA TYR A 355 30.25 -6.20 0.71
C TYR A 355 29.44 -4.92 0.45
N SER A 356 30.10 -3.80 0.23
CA SER A 356 29.44 -2.49 0.09
C SER A 356 29.89 -1.76 -1.17
N CYS A 357 28.99 -1.02 -1.78
CA CYS A 357 29.24 -0.19 -2.95
C CYS A 357 29.58 1.23 -2.51
N VAL A 358 30.80 1.70 -2.84
CA VAL A 358 31.31 2.99 -2.38
C VAL A 358 31.89 3.78 -3.54
N GLN A 359 31.37 4.98 -3.79
CA GLN A 359 31.84 5.81 -4.89
C GLN A 359 33.34 6.11 -4.79
N GLY A 360 34.06 5.86 -5.90
CA GLY A 360 35.50 6.09 -6.00
C GLY A 360 36.34 5.13 -5.14
N TRP A 361 35.81 3.96 -4.78
CA TRP A 361 36.50 2.95 -3.97
C TRP A 361 37.91 2.64 -4.47
N THR A 362 38.92 2.89 -3.64
CA THR A 362 40.34 2.60 -3.96
C THR A 362 40.89 1.36 -3.25
N GLY A 363 40.11 0.73 -2.37
CA GLY A 363 40.56 -0.38 -1.52
C GLY A 363 41.40 0.02 -0.30
N VAL A 364 41.76 1.30 -0.14
CA VAL A 364 42.62 1.78 0.96
C VAL A 364 42.03 1.52 2.37
N LEU A 365 40.70 1.54 2.50
CA LEU A 365 40.01 1.24 3.76
C LEU A 365 39.96 -0.26 4.09
N GLY A 366 40.45 -1.13 3.18
CA GLY A 366 40.47 -2.58 3.36
C GLY A 366 39.08 -3.22 3.26
N GLY A 367 38.98 -4.46 3.77
CA GLY A 367 37.75 -5.27 3.72
C GLY A 367 37.59 -6.10 2.44
N VAL A 368 36.48 -6.81 2.32
CA VAL A 368 36.22 -7.78 1.25
C VAL A 368 34.88 -7.50 0.55
N GLY A 369 34.76 -7.86 -0.73
CA GLY A 369 33.49 -7.80 -1.47
C GLY A 369 32.99 -6.40 -1.84
N ASN A 370 33.81 -5.35 -1.71
CA ASN A 370 33.38 -3.98 -1.98
C ASN A 370 33.45 -3.62 -3.46
N LEU A 371 32.50 -2.78 -3.89
CA LEU A 371 32.35 -2.31 -5.27
C LEU A 371 32.60 -0.81 -5.36
N GLY A 372 33.04 -0.34 -6.54
CA GLY A 372 33.23 1.08 -6.85
C GLY A 372 32.46 1.56 -8.08
N ASP A 373 31.74 0.64 -8.75
CA ASP A 373 30.92 0.93 -9.93
C ASP A 373 29.59 1.57 -9.53
N ASP A 374 28.96 2.29 -10.46
CA ASP A 374 27.71 3.01 -10.22
C ASP A 374 26.60 2.04 -9.78
N PRO A 375 25.93 2.27 -8.63
CA PRO A 375 24.84 1.42 -8.16
C PRO A 375 23.58 1.49 -9.03
N LEU A 376 23.49 2.39 -10.02
CA LEU A 376 22.34 2.53 -10.93
C LEU A 376 21.01 2.66 -10.18
N LEU A 377 20.97 3.54 -9.17
CA LEU A 377 19.75 3.92 -8.47
C LEU A 377 18.77 4.56 -9.48
N ARG A 378 17.49 4.19 -9.43
CA ARG A 378 16.49 4.57 -10.44
C ARG A 378 16.32 6.08 -10.58
N ASN A 379 16.01 6.77 -9.48
CA ASN A 379 15.84 8.21 -9.46
C ASN A 379 16.19 8.79 -8.07
N PRO A 380 17.49 8.92 -7.74
CA PRO A 380 17.93 9.23 -6.38
C PRO A 380 17.77 10.68 -5.90
N ALA A 381 17.10 11.51 -6.71
CA ALA A 381 16.70 12.87 -6.34
C ALA A 381 15.21 13.08 -6.62
N GLY A 382 14.44 11.99 -6.71
CA GLY A 382 13.00 12.05 -6.90
C GLY A 382 12.50 12.79 -8.14
N LEU A 383 11.20 13.00 -8.20
CA LEU A 383 10.54 13.77 -9.25
C LEU A 383 10.86 15.26 -9.15
N ASP A 384 11.12 15.76 -7.94
CA ASP A 384 11.45 17.16 -7.68
C ASP A 384 12.90 17.53 -8.04
N GLY A 385 13.75 16.53 -8.28
CA GLY A 385 15.17 16.72 -8.62
C GLY A 385 16.05 17.09 -7.43
N LEU A 386 15.55 16.97 -6.19
CA LEU A 386 16.24 17.23 -4.94
C LEU A 386 16.44 15.93 -4.17
N SER A 387 17.68 15.62 -3.77
CA SER A 387 17.90 14.50 -2.85
C SER A 387 17.49 14.88 -1.42
N GLY A 388 16.98 13.91 -0.68
CA GLY A 388 16.61 14.06 0.73
C GLY A 388 15.14 14.40 0.95
N THR A 389 14.30 13.95 0.04
CA THR A 389 12.83 14.10 0.04
C THR A 389 12.19 12.72 -0.09
N ASP A 390 10.87 12.64 0.10
CA ASP A 390 10.17 11.35 0.16
C ASP A 390 9.98 10.68 -1.21
N ASP A 391 10.10 11.44 -2.29
CA ASP A 391 9.99 10.97 -3.66
C ASP A 391 11.30 10.37 -4.20
N ASP A 392 12.38 10.38 -3.41
CA ASP A 392 13.64 9.71 -3.72
C ASP A 392 13.44 8.22 -4.04
N ASP A 393 13.63 7.82 -5.31
CA ASP A 393 13.61 6.42 -5.72
C ASP A 393 15.03 5.82 -5.69
N LEU A 394 15.39 5.30 -4.53
CA LEU A 394 16.67 4.65 -4.27
C LEU A 394 16.67 3.15 -4.56
N ARG A 395 15.66 2.63 -5.27
CA ARG A 395 15.66 1.23 -5.71
C ARG A 395 16.67 1.05 -6.84
N LEU A 396 17.19 -0.17 -6.95
CA LEU A 396 18.13 -0.53 -8.00
C LEU A 396 17.45 -0.63 -9.38
N SER A 397 18.19 -0.29 -10.42
CA SER A 397 17.86 -0.63 -11.81
C SER A 397 18.42 -2.01 -12.15
N GLY A 398 17.84 -2.70 -13.15
CA GLY A 398 18.16 -4.11 -13.42
C GLY A 398 19.58 -4.44 -13.85
N ASP A 399 20.37 -3.44 -14.23
CA ASP A 399 21.78 -3.60 -14.59
C ASP A 399 22.72 -3.27 -13.42
N SER A 400 22.18 -3.03 -12.22
CA SER A 400 22.96 -2.56 -11.09
C SER A 400 23.98 -3.61 -10.64
N PRO A 401 25.26 -3.22 -10.43
CA PRO A 401 26.27 -4.11 -9.88
C PRO A 401 26.02 -4.45 -8.41
N CYS A 402 25.05 -3.79 -7.76
CA CYS A 402 24.70 -4.01 -6.37
C CYS A 402 23.71 -5.16 -6.17
N ILE A 403 23.12 -5.69 -7.25
CA ILE A 403 22.19 -6.81 -7.21
C ILE A 403 22.95 -8.11 -6.93
N ASP A 404 22.45 -8.94 -6.01
CA ASP A 404 23.01 -10.22 -5.56
C ASP A 404 24.49 -10.11 -5.11
N ALA A 405 24.94 -8.92 -4.72
CA ALA A 405 26.35 -8.64 -4.47
C ALA A 405 26.72 -8.58 -2.97
N GLY A 406 25.72 -8.57 -2.08
CA GLY A 406 25.89 -8.53 -0.65
C GLY A 406 26.18 -9.91 -0.01
N VAL A 407 26.27 -9.93 1.32
CA VAL A 407 26.48 -11.15 2.11
C VAL A 407 25.28 -11.47 3.00
N ASN A 408 24.69 -12.66 2.78
CA ASN A 408 23.48 -13.11 3.49
C ASN A 408 23.68 -13.27 5.00
N SER A 409 24.90 -13.59 5.45
CA SER A 409 25.17 -13.76 6.89
C SER A 409 25.10 -12.48 7.70
N ALA A 410 25.07 -11.31 7.04
CA ALA A 410 24.89 -10.02 7.69
C ALA A 410 23.41 -9.58 7.76
N VAL A 411 22.49 -10.29 7.09
CA VAL A 411 21.07 -9.94 7.07
C VAL A 411 20.47 -10.15 8.46
N ALA A 412 19.95 -9.06 9.04
CA ALA A 412 19.40 -9.04 10.40
C ALA A 412 17.87 -9.12 10.44
N VAL A 413 17.19 -8.77 9.34
CA VAL A 413 15.73 -8.79 9.18
C VAL A 413 15.36 -9.43 7.84
N ASP A 414 14.18 -10.03 7.74
CA ASP A 414 13.74 -10.82 6.59
C ASP A 414 13.09 -10.00 5.46
N HIS A 415 12.99 -8.69 5.62
CA HIS A 415 12.46 -7.75 4.63
C HIS A 415 13.42 -6.60 4.30
N ASP A 416 13.15 -5.89 3.20
CA ASP A 416 13.78 -4.64 2.79
C ASP A 416 12.94 -3.42 3.22
N LEU A 417 13.44 -2.21 2.97
CA LEU A 417 12.75 -0.97 3.36
C LEU A 417 11.40 -0.76 2.64
N ALA A 418 11.14 -1.49 1.55
CA ALA A 418 9.86 -1.48 0.84
C ALA A 418 8.93 -2.63 1.29
N GLY A 419 9.28 -3.33 2.37
CA GLY A 419 8.49 -4.43 2.95
C GLY A 419 8.59 -5.76 2.19
N ASN A 420 9.48 -5.86 1.20
CA ASN A 420 9.63 -7.09 0.44
C ASN A 420 10.66 -8.03 1.07
N ALA A 421 10.62 -9.33 0.76
CA ALA A 421 11.64 -10.28 1.22
C ALA A 421 13.07 -9.80 0.91
N ARG A 422 13.96 -9.85 1.93
CA ARG A 422 15.32 -9.29 1.94
C ARG A 422 16.36 -10.08 1.15
N ILE A 423 16.04 -11.29 0.71
CA ILE A 423 16.93 -12.08 -0.13
C ILE A 423 16.08 -12.55 -1.30
N VAL A 424 16.32 -11.96 -2.47
CA VAL A 424 15.70 -12.35 -3.74
C VAL A 424 16.80 -12.89 -4.65
N GLY A 425 16.64 -14.10 -5.20
CA GLY A 425 17.70 -14.70 -6.00
C GLY A 425 18.69 -15.50 -5.14
N MET A 426 19.97 -15.17 -5.20
CA MET A 426 21.04 -15.95 -4.55
C MET A 426 21.62 -15.25 -3.31
N ALA A 427 21.68 -13.93 -3.31
CA ALA A 427 22.22 -13.14 -2.24
C ALA A 427 21.43 -11.85 -2.01
N VAL A 428 21.62 -11.24 -0.85
CA VAL A 428 21.09 -9.93 -0.52
C VAL A 428 21.71 -8.87 -1.43
N ASP A 429 20.90 -7.93 -1.91
CA ASP A 429 21.38 -6.76 -2.63
C ASP A 429 22.08 -5.79 -1.69
N MET A 430 23.05 -5.03 -2.18
CA MET A 430 23.61 -3.94 -1.39
C MET A 430 22.60 -2.79 -1.31
N GLY A 431 22.48 -2.17 -0.14
CA GLY A 431 21.60 -1.02 0.12
C GLY A 431 20.30 -1.38 0.83
N ALA A 432 19.43 -0.39 1.00
CA ALA A 432 18.17 -0.50 1.76
C ALA A 432 17.06 -1.26 1.03
N TYR A 433 17.18 -1.49 -0.28
CA TYR A 433 16.14 -2.07 -1.13
C TYR A 433 16.65 -3.31 -1.88
N GLU A 434 15.75 -4.28 -2.10
CA GLU A 434 15.97 -5.41 -3.00
C GLU A 434 15.39 -5.13 -4.38
N TYR A 435 16.13 -5.48 -5.43
CA TYR A 435 15.66 -5.45 -6.79
C TYR A 435 14.67 -6.58 -7.05
N LYS A 436 13.59 -6.26 -7.77
CA LYS A 436 12.48 -7.19 -8.05
C LYS A 436 12.33 -7.56 -9.52
N GLY A 437 13.14 -7.01 -10.43
CA GLY A 437 13.06 -7.32 -11.86
C GLY A 437 13.99 -8.47 -12.28
N PRO A 438 13.92 -8.91 -13.55
CA PRO A 438 14.95 -9.76 -14.12
C PRO A 438 16.26 -8.96 -14.27
N ILE A 439 17.39 -9.53 -13.84
CA ILE A 439 18.71 -8.90 -13.86
C ILE A 439 19.22 -8.82 -15.30
N GLY A 440 19.78 -7.67 -15.72
CA GLY A 440 20.48 -7.51 -17.00
C GLY A 440 19.62 -7.54 -18.27
N LEU A 441 18.28 -7.43 -18.17
CA LEU A 441 17.38 -7.53 -19.33
C LEU A 441 17.42 -6.25 -20.19
N VAL A 442 17.86 -6.39 -21.43
CA VAL A 442 18.01 -5.28 -22.40
C VAL A 442 16.74 -5.07 -23.22
N ALA A 443 16.13 -6.17 -23.66
CA ALA A 443 14.90 -6.17 -24.46
C ALA A 443 14.13 -7.48 -24.26
N HIS A 444 12.81 -7.41 -24.25
CA HIS A 444 11.92 -8.56 -24.18
C HIS A 444 10.71 -8.36 -25.09
N TRP A 445 10.64 -9.14 -26.16
CA TRP A 445 9.46 -9.22 -27.03
C TRP A 445 8.69 -10.49 -26.68
N THR A 446 7.56 -10.32 -26.01
CA THR A 446 6.62 -11.40 -25.67
C THR A 446 6.03 -12.03 -26.93
N LEU A 447 5.79 -11.25 -27.98
CA LEU A 447 5.13 -11.68 -29.22
C LEU A 447 3.68 -12.15 -29.01
N ASP A 448 3.03 -11.56 -27.99
CA ASP A 448 1.65 -11.82 -27.59
C ASP A 448 0.61 -11.00 -28.36
N GLU A 449 1.04 -10.13 -29.26
CA GLU A 449 0.13 -9.24 -29.97
C GLU A 449 -0.85 -10.02 -30.86
N ARG A 450 -2.10 -9.54 -30.86
CA ARG A 450 -3.16 -10.17 -31.66
C ARG A 450 -3.14 -9.73 -33.12
N SER A 451 -2.64 -8.53 -33.39
CA SER A 451 -2.61 -7.90 -34.71
C SER A 451 -1.73 -6.66 -34.71
N GLY A 452 -1.42 -6.14 -35.90
CA GLY A 452 -0.70 -4.89 -36.07
C GLY A 452 0.73 -5.07 -36.58
N PRO A 453 1.41 -3.96 -36.92
CA PRO A 453 2.73 -3.99 -37.55
C PRO A 453 3.90 -3.95 -36.57
N TRP A 454 3.65 -3.92 -35.25
CA TRP A 454 4.69 -3.80 -34.21
C TRP A 454 4.70 -5.02 -33.29
N ALA A 455 5.91 -5.43 -32.90
CA ALA A 455 6.16 -6.31 -31.76
C ALA A 455 6.65 -5.40 -30.62
N HIS A 456 5.91 -5.32 -29.54
CA HIS A 456 6.23 -4.45 -28.42
C HIS A 456 7.33 -5.05 -27.56
N ASP A 457 8.25 -4.19 -27.14
CA ASP A 457 9.25 -4.51 -26.12
C ASP A 457 8.64 -4.15 -24.75
N GLU A 458 8.64 -5.08 -23.80
CA GLU A 458 8.05 -4.89 -22.47
C GLU A 458 8.73 -3.78 -21.66
N LEU A 459 9.98 -3.44 -22.00
CA LEU A 459 10.69 -2.32 -21.39
C LEU A 459 10.40 -0.98 -22.07
N GLY A 460 9.66 -0.97 -23.18
CA GLY A 460 9.30 0.21 -23.97
C GLY A 460 10.48 0.88 -24.69
N ARG A 461 11.64 0.22 -24.80
CA ARG A 461 12.88 0.82 -25.32
C ARG A 461 13.05 0.60 -26.82
N VAL A 462 12.73 -0.60 -27.31
CA VAL A 462 13.06 -1.06 -28.68
C VAL A 462 11.97 -1.94 -29.30
N ASN A 463 10.81 -1.35 -29.60
CA ASN A 463 9.75 -2.05 -30.34
C ASN A 463 10.26 -2.53 -31.72
N GLY A 464 9.90 -3.76 -32.08
CA GLY A 464 10.20 -4.37 -33.37
C GLY A 464 9.18 -3.98 -34.45
N VAL A 465 9.67 -3.69 -35.65
CA VAL A 465 8.82 -3.51 -36.84
C VAL A 465 8.77 -4.82 -37.59
N LEU A 466 7.58 -5.38 -37.73
CA LEU A 466 7.41 -6.64 -38.43
C LEU A 466 7.62 -6.42 -39.96
N VAL A 467 8.30 -7.35 -40.64
CA VAL A 467 8.57 -7.32 -42.10
C VAL A 467 8.13 -8.64 -42.75
N GLY A 468 7.58 -8.58 -43.98
CA GLY A 468 7.12 -9.76 -44.73
C GLY A 468 5.61 -10.04 -44.61
N ASN A 469 5.21 -11.30 -44.76
CA ASN A 469 3.82 -11.79 -44.66
C ASN A 469 3.59 -12.79 -43.51
N ARG A 470 4.51 -12.81 -42.53
CA ARG A 470 4.37 -13.34 -41.17
C ARG A 470 3.00 -13.16 -40.55
N ARG A 471 2.59 -14.10 -39.71
CA ARG A 471 1.26 -14.12 -39.07
C ARG A 471 1.36 -14.21 -37.55
N TRP A 472 0.61 -13.36 -36.86
CA TRP A 472 0.35 -13.50 -35.43
C TRP A 472 -0.41 -14.80 -35.14
N ARG A 473 0.00 -15.49 -34.09
CA ARG A 473 -0.61 -16.71 -33.56
C ARG A 473 -0.96 -16.49 -32.09
N PRO A 474 -2.02 -15.72 -31.78
CA PRO A 474 -2.29 -15.21 -30.42
C PRO A 474 -2.60 -16.27 -29.36
N TYR A 475 -2.65 -17.56 -29.74
CA TYR A 475 -2.94 -18.68 -28.84
C TYR A 475 -2.12 -19.94 -29.14
N GLU A 476 -1.15 -19.86 -30.06
CA GLU A 476 -0.30 -21.01 -30.42
C GLU A 476 1.13 -20.83 -29.92
N GLY A 477 1.40 -19.78 -29.14
CA GLY A 477 2.67 -19.55 -28.47
C GLY A 477 2.95 -20.53 -27.34
N ARG A 478 4.20 -20.56 -26.90
CA ARG A 478 4.57 -21.27 -25.69
C ARG A 478 4.09 -20.52 -24.45
N ILE A 479 4.21 -19.20 -24.46
CA ILE A 479 3.73 -18.26 -23.45
C ILE A 479 2.82 -17.30 -24.21
N GLY A 480 1.50 -17.45 -24.08
CA GLY A 480 0.56 -16.58 -24.78
C GLY A 480 0.51 -16.82 -26.31
N GLY A 481 0.96 -15.82 -27.07
CA GLY A 481 0.99 -15.76 -28.53
C GLY A 481 2.36 -16.05 -29.13
N ALA A 482 2.45 -16.05 -30.46
CA ALA A 482 3.72 -16.22 -31.17
C ALA A 482 3.66 -15.59 -32.57
N LEU A 483 4.82 -15.48 -33.22
CA LEU A 483 4.92 -15.16 -34.65
C LEU A 483 5.25 -16.39 -35.50
N ASP A 484 4.49 -16.56 -36.57
CA ASP A 484 4.66 -17.59 -37.58
C ASP A 484 5.46 -17.06 -38.79
N PHE A 485 6.63 -17.66 -39.01
CA PHE A 485 7.55 -17.36 -40.10
C PHE A 485 7.51 -18.50 -41.14
N ASP A 486 7.36 -18.15 -42.43
CA ASP A 486 7.16 -19.12 -43.51
C ASP A 486 8.45 -19.64 -44.20
N GLY A 487 9.62 -19.17 -43.75
CA GLY A 487 10.92 -19.47 -44.39
C GLY A 487 11.28 -18.57 -45.57
N LEU A 488 10.49 -17.52 -45.85
CA LEU A 488 10.66 -16.63 -46.99
C LEU A 488 10.31 -15.16 -46.68
N GLY A 489 11.32 -14.34 -46.39
CA GLY A 489 11.14 -12.88 -46.34
C GLY A 489 10.53 -12.33 -45.05
N ASP A 490 10.15 -13.21 -44.12
CA ASP A 490 9.56 -12.88 -42.82
C ASP A 490 10.64 -12.65 -41.75
N PHE A 491 10.58 -11.50 -41.06
CA PHE A 491 11.41 -11.20 -39.88
C PHE A 491 10.83 -10.03 -39.07
N VAL A 492 11.36 -9.81 -37.86
CA VAL A 492 11.10 -8.61 -37.06
C VAL A 492 12.37 -7.76 -37.02
N ASP A 493 12.26 -6.49 -37.39
CA ASP A 493 13.35 -5.51 -37.31
C ASP A 493 13.29 -4.74 -35.98
N CYS A 494 14.14 -5.11 -35.03
CA CYS A 494 14.23 -4.45 -33.71
C CYS A 494 15.15 -3.22 -33.72
N GLY A 495 15.68 -2.85 -34.89
CA GLY A 495 16.50 -1.66 -35.09
C GLY A 495 17.97 -1.81 -34.66
N ALA A 496 18.78 -0.84 -35.10
CA ALA A 496 20.21 -0.74 -34.80
C ALA A 496 20.47 0.17 -33.58
N ASN A 497 19.81 -0.14 -32.46
CA ASN A 497 19.93 0.66 -31.25
C ASN A 497 21.27 0.38 -30.52
N PRO A 498 22.01 1.42 -30.06
CA PRO A 498 23.24 1.25 -29.28
C PRO A 498 23.10 0.41 -28.01
N ILE A 499 21.90 0.20 -27.46
CA ILE A 499 21.71 -0.71 -26.30
C ILE A 499 22.16 -2.14 -26.59
N PHE A 500 22.22 -2.54 -27.87
CA PHE A 500 22.72 -3.86 -28.29
C PHE A 500 24.23 -3.89 -28.57
N ASN A 501 24.97 -2.82 -28.25
CA ASN A 501 26.43 -2.76 -28.36
C ASN A 501 27.11 -3.41 -27.15
N LEU A 502 26.74 -4.66 -26.89
CA LEU A 502 27.21 -5.48 -25.78
C LEU A 502 28.67 -5.89 -26.02
N ARG A 503 29.51 -5.82 -24.99
CA ARG A 503 30.96 -6.11 -25.11
C ARG A 503 31.44 -7.22 -24.20
N ASP A 504 31.01 -7.21 -22.95
CA ASP A 504 31.63 -8.05 -21.90
C ASP A 504 30.86 -9.34 -21.66
N ALA A 505 29.53 -9.31 -21.73
CA ALA A 505 28.66 -10.47 -21.60
C ALA A 505 27.40 -10.30 -22.46
N VAL A 506 26.72 -11.41 -22.75
CA VAL A 506 25.41 -11.42 -23.41
C VAL A 506 24.68 -12.73 -23.12
N THR A 507 23.36 -12.64 -22.89
CA THR A 507 22.47 -13.80 -23.02
C THR A 507 21.39 -13.51 -24.04
N VAL A 508 21.14 -14.44 -24.95
CA VAL A 508 20.02 -14.37 -25.91
C VAL A 508 19.17 -15.61 -25.72
N THR A 509 17.88 -15.42 -25.47
CA THR A 509 16.93 -16.52 -25.29
C THR A 509 15.71 -16.37 -26.20
N ALA A 510 15.12 -17.49 -26.58
CA ALA A 510 13.86 -17.53 -27.28
C ALA A 510 13.19 -18.90 -27.10
N TRP A 511 11.86 -18.88 -27.08
CA TRP A 511 11.06 -20.05 -27.39
C TRP A 511 10.89 -20.15 -28.91
N PHE A 512 10.97 -21.36 -29.46
CA PHE A 512 10.74 -21.58 -30.89
C PHE A 512 10.20 -22.98 -31.18
N GLN A 513 9.54 -23.12 -32.32
CA GLN A 513 9.15 -24.42 -32.88
C GLN A 513 9.61 -24.48 -34.33
N VAL A 514 10.30 -25.55 -34.71
CA VAL A 514 10.79 -25.73 -36.09
C VAL A 514 9.69 -26.37 -36.94
N ARG A 515 9.27 -25.69 -38.01
CA ARG A 515 8.43 -26.30 -39.04
C ARG A 515 9.27 -27.09 -40.03
N ARG A 516 10.36 -26.47 -40.51
CA ARG A 516 11.26 -27.11 -41.46
C ARG A 516 12.63 -26.45 -41.46
N PHE A 517 13.63 -27.31 -41.54
CA PHE A 517 15.02 -26.93 -41.73
C PHE A 517 15.45 -27.03 -43.21
N ASP A 518 15.26 -25.95 -43.98
CA ASP A 518 15.43 -25.91 -45.45
C ASP A 518 16.55 -24.98 -45.96
N ARG A 519 17.32 -24.37 -45.05
CA ARG A 519 18.55 -23.60 -45.36
C ARG A 519 19.73 -24.07 -44.54
N SER A 520 20.95 -23.91 -45.05
CA SER A 520 22.17 -24.24 -44.30
C SER A 520 22.41 -23.39 -43.06
N TYR A 521 21.72 -22.26 -42.89
CA TYR A 521 21.68 -21.50 -41.64
C TYR A 521 20.29 -20.86 -41.56
N GLN A 522 19.65 -20.90 -40.39
CA GLN A 522 18.36 -20.26 -40.13
C GLN A 522 18.41 -19.54 -38.80
N ALA A 523 18.12 -18.25 -38.80
CA ALA A 523 18.28 -17.34 -37.68
C ALA A 523 17.07 -17.39 -36.74
N ILE A 524 17.31 -17.44 -35.43
CA ILE A 524 16.28 -17.22 -34.42
C ILE A 524 16.36 -15.75 -33.99
N VAL A 525 17.50 -15.33 -33.44
CA VAL A 525 17.80 -13.93 -33.08
C VAL A 525 19.25 -13.62 -33.41
N THR A 526 19.50 -12.53 -34.14
CA THR A 526 20.86 -12.18 -34.55
C THR A 526 21.10 -10.67 -34.61
N LYS A 527 22.34 -10.25 -34.37
CA LYS A 527 22.87 -8.89 -34.64
C LYS A 527 23.92 -8.92 -35.76
N GLY A 528 23.72 -9.79 -36.75
CA GLY A 528 24.69 -10.05 -37.81
C GLY A 528 25.76 -11.10 -37.46
N ASP A 529 26.61 -11.42 -38.44
CA ASP A 529 27.69 -12.39 -38.28
C ASP A 529 28.88 -11.81 -37.52
N SER A 530 28.98 -10.50 -37.44
CA SER A 530 30.03 -9.76 -36.75
C SER A 530 29.61 -9.25 -35.36
N ALA A 531 28.72 -9.96 -34.65
CA ALA A 531 28.36 -9.77 -33.23
C ALA A 531 27.82 -11.10 -32.64
N PHE A 532 26.69 -11.07 -31.91
CA PHE A 532 26.03 -12.27 -31.38
C PHE A 532 24.96 -12.83 -32.34
N ARG A 533 24.82 -14.15 -32.37
CA ARG A 533 23.77 -14.85 -33.11
C ARG A 533 23.41 -16.18 -32.48
N LEU A 534 22.10 -16.43 -32.35
CA LEU A 534 21.50 -17.72 -32.02
C LEU A 534 20.76 -18.24 -33.25
N GLN A 535 21.25 -19.33 -33.84
CA GLN A 535 20.78 -19.83 -35.13
C GLN A 535 21.03 -21.33 -35.29
N ARG A 536 20.48 -21.94 -36.35
CA ARG A 536 20.77 -23.33 -36.75
C ARG A 536 22.23 -23.48 -37.21
N TYR A 537 22.90 -24.57 -36.82
CA TYR A 537 24.26 -24.91 -37.29
C TYR A 537 24.27 -25.68 -38.62
N GLY A 538 24.67 -25.05 -39.72
CA GLY A 538 24.89 -25.76 -40.98
C GLY A 538 23.65 -26.53 -41.49
N ASN A 539 23.88 -27.62 -42.22
CA ASN A 539 22.80 -28.53 -42.65
C ASN A 539 22.42 -29.56 -41.55
N THR A 540 22.57 -29.23 -40.27
CA THR A 540 22.30 -30.15 -39.14
C THR A 540 20.93 -29.89 -38.51
N SER A 541 20.54 -30.68 -37.51
CA SER A 541 19.32 -30.48 -36.72
C SER A 541 19.56 -29.75 -35.39
N VAL A 542 20.77 -29.26 -35.14
CA VAL A 542 21.16 -28.63 -33.85
C VAL A 542 21.38 -27.13 -33.99
N LEU A 543 21.37 -26.43 -32.85
CA LEU A 543 21.63 -24.99 -32.78
C LEU A 543 23.11 -24.67 -32.61
N GLU A 544 23.47 -23.44 -32.98
CA GLU A 544 24.72 -22.79 -32.60
C GLU A 544 24.46 -21.45 -31.91
N PHE A 545 25.38 -21.12 -30.99
CA PHE A 545 25.53 -19.78 -30.45
C PHE A 545 26.93 -19.27 -30.80
N ALA A 546 27.00 -18.06 -31.35
CA ALA A 546 28.25 -17.50 -31.81
C ALA A 546 28.38 -16.02 -31.41
N CYS A 547 29.59 -15.64 -31.00
CA CYS A 547 29.95 -14.28 -30.58
C CYS A 547 31.27 -13.88 -31.26
N THR A 548 31.20 -12.98 -32.23
CA THR A 548 32.41 -12.49 -32.93
C THR A 548 33.17 -11.47 -32.08
N GLY A 549 34.50 -11.48 -32.17
CA GLY A 549 35.42 -10.72 -31.28
C GLY A 549 35.95 -11.54 -30.09
N VAL A 550 35.29 -12.65 -29.77
CA VAL A 550 35.71 -13.64 -28.76
C VAL A 550 36.58 -14.72 -29.41
N HIS A 551 37.52 -15.32 -28.69
CA HIS A 551 38.32 -16.46 -29.14
C HIS A 551 37.85 -17.75 -28.49
N VAL A 552 37.25 -18.64 -29.29
CA VAL A 552 36.92 -20.02 -28.89
C VAL A 552 37.98 -20.97 -29.48
N PRO A 553 38.76 -21.69 -28.64
CA PRO A 553 39.83 -22.56 -29.12
C PRO A 553 39.37 -23.60 -30.13
N GLY A 554 40.13 -23.75 -31.23
CA GLY A 554 39.84 -24.74 -32.26
C GLY A 554 38.74 -24.35 -33.26
N THR A 555 38.19 -23.14 -33.17
CA THR A 555 37.18 -22.63 -34.10
C THR A 555 37.71 -21.48 -34.95
N THR A 556 37.08 -21.23 -36.10
CA THR A 556 37.41 -20.09 -37.00
C THR A 556 36.42 -18.93 -36.86
N TRP A 557 35.23 -19.17 -36.30
CA TRP A 557 34.09 -18.24 -36.29
C TRP A 557 33.54 -17.98 -34.87
N SER A 558 34.29 -18.39 -33.85
CA SER A 558 33.99 -18.11 -32.44
C SER A 558 32.59 -18.52 -32.03
N ASN A 559 32.26 -19.78 -32.36
CA ASN A 559 30.95 -20.37 -32.16
C ASN A 559 31.05 -21.70 -31.40
N ILE A 560 29.98 -22.03 -30.70
CA ILE A 560 29.72 -23.36 -30.14
C ILE A 560 28.43 -23.89 -30.75
N TRP A 561 28.32 -25.21 -30.92
CA TRP A 561 27.12 -25.87 -31.40
C TRP A 561 26.73 -27.00 -30.48
N GLY A 562 25.43 -27.23 -30.40
CA GLY A 562 24.80 -28.21 -29.55
C GLY A 562 24.93 -29.64 -30.05
N THR A 563 24.31 -30.55 -29.32
CA THR A 563 24.12 -31.95 -29.73
C THR A 563 22.65 -32.36 -29.79
N THR A 564 21.77 -31.55 -29.20
CA THR A 564 20.34 -31.82 -29.09
C THR A 564 19.63 -31.42 -30.40
N PRO A 565 19.00 -32.37 -31.11
CA PRO A 565 18.16 -32.06 -32.27
C PRO A 565 16.92 -31.28 -31.83
N VAL A 566 16.54 -30.25 -32.59
CA VAL A 566 15.38 -29.39 -32.28
C VAL A 566 14.34 -29.34 -33.42
N ASP A 567 14.42 -30.27 -34.37
CA ASP A 567 13.57 -30.37 -35.56
C ASP A 567 12.46 -31.42 -35.44
N ASP A 568 12.05 -31.74 -34.22
CA ASP A 568 11.00 -32.73 -33.93
C ASP A 568 9.55 -32.16 -34.00
N GLY A 569 9.44 -30.86 -34.28
CA GLY A 569 8.18 -30.14 -34.37
C GLY A 569 7.56 -29.77 -33.01
N GLN A 570 8.27 -29.91 -31.90
CA GLN A 570 7.85 -29.44 -30.58
C GLN A 570 8.40 -28.03 -30.28
N TRP A 571 7.83 -27.40 -29.25
CA TRP A 571 8.39 -26.16 -28.69
C TRP A 571 9.68 -26.46 -27.93
N HIS A 572 10.73 -25.73 -28.26
CA HIS A 572 12.01 -25.75 -27.54
C HIS A 572 12.35 -24.35 -27.04
N HIS A 573 13.06 -24.28 -25.92
CA HIS A 573 13.71 -23.06 -25.45
C HIS A 573 15.20 -23.14 -25.72
N ALA A 574 15.81 -22.10 -26.30
CA ALA A 574 17.26 -22.02 -26.39
C ALA A 574 17.77 -20.76 -25.70
N ALA A 575 18.92 -20.88 -25.05
CA ALA A 575 19.67 -19.77 -24.50
C ALA A 575 21.14 -19.88 -24.90
N GLY A 576 21.65 -18.86 -25.59
CA GLY A 576 23.08 -18.66 -25.79
C GLY A 576 23.60 -17.68 -24.76
N VAL A 577 24.58 -18.08 -23.96
CA VAL A 577 25.16 -17.28 -22.86
C VAL A 577 26.65 -17.10 -23.09
N TYR A 578 27.14 -15.88 -22.95
CA TYR A 578 28.56 -15.55 -22.88
C TYR A 578 28.84 -14.71 -21.63
N ASP A 579 29.76 -15.15 -20.78
CA ASP A 579 30.08 -14.53 -19.48
C ASP A 579 31.40 -13.75 -19.45
N GLY A 580 32.04 -13.56 -20.61
CA GLY A 580 33.37 -12.96 -20.73
C GLY A 580 34.52 -13.97 -20.76
N GLN A 581 34.31 -15.19 -20.26
CA GLN A 581 35.32 -16.26 -20.17
C GLN A 581 34.88 -17.59 -20.78
N HIS A 582 33.58 -17.83 -20.90
CA HIS A 582 32.96 -19.04 -21.39
C HIS A 582 31.73 -18.71 -22.23
N MET A 583 31.50 -19.56 -23.23
CA MET A 583 30.24 -19.63 -23.95
C MET A 583 29.48 -20.89 -23.53
N TYR A 584 28.18 -20.75 -23.36
CA TYR A 584 27.25 -21.83 -23.08
C TYR A 584 26.08 -21.78 -24.06
N LEU A 585 25.60 -22.95 -24.45
CA LEU A 585 24.37 -23.14 -25.20
C LEU A 585 23.49 -24.09 -24.39
N TYR A 586 22.31 -23.62 -24.04
CA TYR A 586 21.29 -24.40 -23.37
C TYR A 586 20.14 -24.69 -24.32
N VAL A 587 19.59 -25.89 -24.23
CA VAL A 587 18.35 -26.31 -24.90
C VAL A 587 17.41 -26.88 -23.83
N ASP A 588 16.18 -26.38 -23.79
CA ASP A 588 15.13 -26.75 -22.82
C ASP A 588 15.55 -26.61 -21.36
N GLY A 589 16.42 -25.64 -21.09
CA GLY A 589 16.93 -25.32 -19.75
C GLY A 589 18.15 -26.14 -19.34
N GLU A 590 18.51 -27.17 -20.11
CA GLU A 590 19.66 -28.02 -19.85
C GLU A 590 20.86 -27.59 -20.69
N LEU A 591 22.07 -27.75 -20.13
CA LEU A 591 23.31 -27.36 -20.83
C LEU A 591 23.59 -28.35 -21.97
N ASP A 592 23.57 -27.87 -23.20
CA ASP A 592 23.79 -28.68 -24.41
C ASP A 592 25.25 -28.60 -24.92
N ALA A 593 25.88 -27.41 -24.82
CA ALA A 593 27.29 -27.24 -25.15
C ALA A 593 27.95 -26.11 -24.36
N SER A 594 29.27 -26.21 -24.15
CA SER A 594 30.08 -25.16 -23.54
C SER A 594 31.51 -25.17 -24.04
N SER A 595 32.16 -24.02 -24.09
CA SER A 595 33.61 -23.90 -24.33
C SER A 595 34.19 -22.70 -23.61
N GLU A 596 35.47 -22.75 -23.26
CA GLU A 596 36.24 -21.56 -22.95
C GLU A 596 36.19 -20.60 -24.15
N ALA A 597 36.02 -19.33 -23.85
CA ALA A 597 35.83 -18.27 -24.84
C ALA A 597 36.32 -16.95 -24.25
N THR A 598 37.43 -16.41 -24.75
CA THR A 598 38.07 -15.21 -24.15
C THR A 598 38.13 -14.05 -25.14
N GLY A 599 37.89 -12.83 -24.69
CA GLY A 599 37.89 -11.65 -25.56
C GLY A 599 36.76 -10.68 -25.21
N GLN A 600 36.42 -9.81 -26.15
CA GLN A 600 35.24 -8.94 -26.06
C GLN A 600 34.44 -9.06 -27.34
N LEU A 601 33.12 -8.92 -27.26
CA LEU A 601 32.31 -8.87 -28.48
C LEU A 601 32.69 -7.64 -29.33
N ASP A 602 32.71 -7.88 -30.64
CA ASP A 602 32.89 -6.83 -31.63
C ASP A 602 31.63 -5.97 -31.74
N LEU A 603 31.85 -4.67 -31.94
CA LEU A 603 30.77 -3.71 -32.17
C LEU A 603 30.46 -3.61 -33.66
N ASN A 604 29.18 -3.47 -34.00
CA ASN A 604 28.73 -3.21 -35.35
C ASN A 604 27.45 -2.35 -35.37
N ASN A 605 27.10 -1.84 -36.55
CA ASN A 605 25.89 -1.03 -36.76
C ASN A 605 24.73 -1.82 -37.37
N TYR A 606 24.80 -3.16 -37.39
CA TYR A 606 23.69 -3.98 -37.88
C TYR A 606 22.56 -4.01 -36.85
N PRO A 607 21.29 -4.00 -37.28
CA PRO A 607 20.14 -4.16 -36.40
C PRO A 607 20.06 -5.55 -35.78
N VAL A 608 19.33 -5.66 -34.67
CA VAL A 608 18.89 -6.96 -34.14
C VAL A 608 17.65 -7.40 -34.90
N TRP A 609 17.70 -8.57 -35.53
CA TRP A 609 16.55 -9.17 -36.21
C TRP A 609 16.14 -10.49 -35.56
N ILE A 610 14.83 -10.70 -35.46
CA ILE A 610 14.21 -11.97 -35.08
C ILE A 610 13.74 -12.66 -36.36
N GLY A 611 14.18 -13.89 -36.59
CA GLY A 611 13.82 -14.70 -37.76
C GLY A 611 14.67 -14.51 -39.01
N GLU A 612 15.69 -13.63 -39.02
CA GLU A 612 16.64 -13.43 -40.12
C GLU A 612 17.98 -12.83 -39.62
N ASN A 613 18.99 -12.75 -40.49
CA ASN A 613 20.30 -12.14 -40.25
C ASN A 613 20.50 -10.87 -41.08
N ALA A 614 20.76 -9.75 -40.39
CA ALA A 614 20.89 -8.44 -40.99
C ALA A 614 22.15 -8.25 -41.85
N GLU A 615 23.21 -9.04 -41.61
CA GLU A 615 24.48 -8.96 -42.32
C GLU A 615 24.58 -9.98 -43.47
N GLN A 616 24.20 -11.23 -43.20
CA GLN A 616 24.19 -12.33 -44.16
C GLN A 616 22.76 -12.82 -44.40
N GLN A 617 22.04 -12.08 -45.23
CA GLN A 617 20.62 -12.29 -45.52
C GLN A 617 20.32 -13.65 -46.17
N ARG A 618 19.04 -14.06 -46.11
CA ARG A 618 18.46 -15.32 -46.64
C ARG A 618 18.65 -16.52 -45.70
N ARG A 619 18.72 -16.27 -44.40
CA ARG A 619 18.69 -17.24 -43.31
C ARG A 619 17.32 -17.26 -42.60
N TYR A 620 16.24 -17.07 -43.36
CA TYR A 620 14.89 -17.00 -42.83
C TYR A 620 14.52 -18.19 -41.95
N TRP A 621 13.93 -17.91 -40.79
CA TRP A 621 13.31 -18.91 -39.94
C TRP A 621 12.08 -19.52 -40.61
N ASN A 622 11.86 -20.81 -40.43
CA ASN A 622 10.66 -21.50 -40.90
C ASN A 622 10.05 -22.28 -39.74
N GLY A 623 9.10 -21.64 -39.05
CA GLY A 623 8.61 -22.08 -37.76
C GLY A 623 7.98 -20.95 -36.94
N LEU A 624 7.66 -21.25 -35.68
CA LEU A 624 7.17 -20.26 -34.71
C LEU A 624 8.34 -19.75 -33.86
N ILE A 625 8.29 -18.49 -33.45
CA ILE A 625 9.16 -17.90 -32.42
C ILE A 625 8.28 -17.15 -31.42
N ASP A 626 8.64 -17.25 -30.16
CA ASP A 626 7.95 -16.67 -29.01
C ASP A 626 8.97 -16.22 -27.94
N ASP A 627 8.57 -15.24 -27.12
CA ASP A 627 9.21 -14.86 -25.87
C ASP A 627 10.73 -14.62 -25.98
N VAL A 628 11.08 -13.72 -26.88
CA VAL A 628 12.47 -13.40 -27.22
C VAL A 628 13.05 -12.40 -26.22
N ARG A 629 14.19 -12.74 -25.63
CA ARG A 629 14.91 -11.88 -24.68
C ARG A 629 16.37 -11.70 -25.04
N VAL A 630 16.87 -10.51 -24.80
CA VAL A 630 18.31 -10.19 -24.85
C VAL A 630 18.71 -9.59 -23.52
N TYR A 631 19.79 -10.10 -22.95
CA TYR A 631 20.39 -9.61 -21.72
C TYR A 631 21.81 -9.13 -22.00
N ASN A 632 22.24 -8.06 -21.33
CA ASN A 632 23.63 -7.62 -21.28
C ASN A 632 24.44 -8.39 -20.22
N HIS A 633 23.79 -9.36 -19.57
CA HIS A 633 24.33 -10.18 -18.50
C HIS A 633 24.32 -11.66 -18.88
N ALA A 634 25.21 -12.45 -18.27
CA ALA A 634 25.24 -13.89 -18.42
C ALA A 634 24.29 -14.55 -17.42
N LEU A 635 23.16 -15.08 -17.89
CA LEU A 635 22.22 -15.77 -17.01
C LEU A 635 22.82 -17.05 -16.43
N SER A 636 22.57 -17.28 -15.15
CA SER A 636 22.93 -18.52 -14.46
C SER A 636 22.12 -19.72 -14.99
N PRO A 637 22.61 -20.96 -14.80
CA PRO A 637 21.84 -22.16 -15.15
C PRO A 637 20.47 -22.28 -14.47
N ALA A 638 20.27 -21.61 -13.32
CA ALA A 638 18.98 -21.61 -12.63
C ALA A 638 17.99 -20.63 -13.27
N GLU A 639 18.46 -19.47 -13.70
CA GLU A 639 17.65 -18.49 -14.44
C GLU A 639 17.26 -19.02 -15.81
N VAL A 640 18.20 -19.62 -16.55
CA VAL A 640 17.92 -20.25 -17.84
C VAL A 640 16.88 -21.36 -17.71
N ARG A 641 16.95 -22.20 -16.66
CA ARG A 641 15.92 -23.22 -16.39
C ARG A 641 14.55 -22.64 -16.10
N ARG A 642 14.49 -21.50 -15.40
CA ARG A 642 13.23 -20.80 -15.12
C ARG A 642 12.58 -20.29 -16.40
N LEU A 643 13.37 -19.70 -17.30
CA LEU A 643 12.89 -19.25 -18.62
C LEU A 643 12.48 -20.42 -19.52
N ALA A 644 13.13 -21.57 -19.39
CA ALA A 644 12.81 -22.80 -20.12
C ALA A 644 11.65 -23.61 -19.53
N GLN A 645 11.15 -23.24 -18.35
CA GLN A 645 9.99 -23.86 -17.70
C GLN A 645 8.99 -22.79 -17.24
N PRO A 646 8.49 -21.93 -18.16
CA PRO A 646 7.44 -20.99 -17.82
C PRO A 646 6.20 -21.79 -17.44
N GLY A 647 5.41 -21.24 -16.52
CA GLY A 647 4.12 -21.82 -16.18
C GLY A 647 3.26 -22.00 -17.43
N ARG A 648 2.65 -23.18 -17.56
CA ARG A 648 1.78 -23.51 -18.69
C ARG A 648 0.47 -22.75 -18.58
N THR A 649 -0.12 -22.40 -19.72
CA THR A 649 -1.52 -21.97 -19.76
C THR A 649 -2.41 -23.18 -20.04
N TRP A 650 -3.31 -23.48 -19.10
CA TRP A 650 -4.34 -24.49 -19.24
C TRP A 650 -5.63 -23.84 -19.71
N HIS A 651 -6.18 -24.32 -20.82
CA HIS A 651 -7.40 -23.80 -21.41
C HIS A 651 -8.62 -24.59 -20.93
N VAL A 652 -9.68 -23.90 -20.52
CA VAL A 652 -10.92 -24.50 -20.04
C VAL A 652 -12.11 -23.92 -20.80
N ASP A 653 -12.98 -24.75 -21.35
CA ASP A 653 -14.23 -24.35 -22.02
C ASP A 653 -15.34 -25.33 -21.63
N GLY A 654 -16.32 -24.87 -20.85
CA GLY A 654 -17.42 -25.70 -20.36
C GLY A 654 -18.43 -26.12 -21.44
N ALA A 655 -18.46 -25.42 -22.59
CA ALA A 655 -19.38 -25.69 -23.69
C ALA A 655 -18.76 -26.59 -24.77
N HIS A 656 -17.47 -26.43 -25.05
CA HIS A 656 -16.78 -27.13 -26.13
C HIS A 656 -15.60 -28.01 -25.69
N GLY A 657 -15.22 -27.95 -24.41
CA GLY A 657 -14.11 -28.72 -23.85
C GLY A 657 -14.42 -30.21 -23.68
N GLY A 658 -13.37 -31.01 -23.51
CA GLY A 658 -13.45 -32.46 -23.36
C GLY A 658 -12.69 -32.96 -22.13
N ALA A 659 -13.27 -33.90 -21.40
CA ALA A 659 -12.65 -34.46 -20.18
C ALA A 659 -11.34 -35.23 -20.44
N GLN A 660 -11.12 -35.68 -21.68
CA GLN A 660 -9.90 -36.36 -22.12
C GLN A 660 -8.92 -35.45 -22.88
N ASN A 661 -9.27 -34.17 -23.06
CA ASN A 661 -8.39 -33.25 -23.77
C ASN A 661 -7.14 -32.96 -22.93
N ASP A 662 -6.07 -32.54 -23.61
CA ASP A 662 -4.80 -32.21 -22.95
C ASP A 662 -4.82 -30.84 -22.27
N GLY A 663 -5.74 -29.93 -22.61
CA GLY A 663 -5.87 -28.60 -22.02
C GLY A 663 -4.80 -27.60 -22.46
N LEU A 664 -3.95 -27.94 -23.44
CA LEU A 664 -2.78 -27.13 -23.81
C LEU A 664 -3.06 -26.11 -24.92
N SER A 665 -4.27 -26.09 -25.48
CA SER A 665 -4.70 -25.10 -26.48
C SER A 665 -6.20 -24.82 -26.34
N PRO A 666 -6.72 -23.70 -26.88
CA PRO A 666 -8.17 -23.46 -26.92
C PRO A 666 -8.95 -24.56 -27.63
N SER A 667 -8.37 -25.18 -28.67
CA SER A 667 -9.00 -26.26 -29.45
C SER A 667 -9.02 -27.61 -28.73
N SER A 668 -8.18 -27.76 -27.70
CA SER A 668 -8.09 -28.92 -26.82
C SER A 668 -8.40 -28.54 -25.38
N ALA A 669 -9.29 -27.57 -25.18
CA ALA A 669 -9.66 -27.10 -23.85
C ALA A 669 -10.25 -28.22 -22.99
N LEU A 670 -9.94 -28.19 -21.70
CA LEU A 670 -10.52 -29.07 -20.69
C LEU A 670 -11.96 -28.65 -20.40
N LEU A 671 -12.79 -29.62 -20.02
CA LEU A 671 -14.20 -29.38 -19.74
C LEU A 671 -14.46 -28.61 -18.43
N THR A 672 -13.60 -28.78 -17.43
CA THR A 672 -13.82 -28.22 -16.08
C THR A 672 -12.58 -27.49 -15.57
N ILE A 673 -12.78 -26.48 -14.73
CA ILE A 673 -11.71 -25.69 -14.12
C ILE A 673 -10.87 -26.57 -13.21
N GLN A 674 -11.51 -27.41 -12.39
CA GLN A 674 -10.79 -28.30 -11.48
C GLN A 674 -9.88 -29.27 -12.24
N SER A 675 -10.31 -29.76 -13.39
CA SER A 675 -9.50 -30.68 -14.19
C SER A 675 -8.21 -30.03 -14.74
N ALA A 676 -8.22 -28.71 -14.96
CA ALA A 676 -7.02 -27.97 -15.32
C ALA A 676 -6.09 -27.78 -14.11
N ILE A 677 -6.64 -27.39 -12.96
CA ILE A 677 -5.87 -27.23 -11.71
C ILE A 677 -5.23 -28.56 -11.28
N ASP A 678 -5.94 -29.68 -11.41
CA ASP A 678 -5.41 -31.01 -11.11
C ASP A 678 -4.19 -31.41 -11.96
N ARG A 679 -3.99 -30.75 -13.11
CA ARG A 679 -2.86 -30.96 -14.01
C ARG A 679 -1.80 -29.86 -13.89
N ALA A 680 -2.14 -28.75 -13.26
CA ALA A 680 -1.28 -27.58 -13.13
C ALA A 680 -0.16 -27.78 -12.10
N ALA A 681 0.89 -26.99 -12.26
CA ALA A 681 1.97 -26.83 -11.31
C ALA A 681 2.11 -25.36 -10.89
N ASN A 682 2.86 -25.09 -9.82
CA ASN A 682 3.15 -23.72 -9.40
C ASN A 682 3.75 -22.90 -10.56
N GLY A 683 3.24 -21.68 -10.74
CA GLY A 683 3.57 -20.78 -11.83
C GLY A 683 2.62 -20.87 -13.03
N ASP A 684 1.82 -21.94 -13.15
CA ASP A 684 0.87 -22.12 -14.24
C ASP A 684 -0.30 -21.12 -14.18
N ARG A 685 -0.92 -20.90 -15.35
CA ARG A 685 -2.14 -20.13 -15.52
C ARG A 685 -3.28 -21.04 -15.97
N VAL A 686 -4.47 -20.86 -15.43
CA VAL A 686 -5.70 -21.51 -15.92
C VAL A 686 -6.58 -20.42 -16.54
N LEU A 687 -6.75 -20.49 -17.86
CA LEU A 687 -7.50 -19.54 -18.66
C LEU A 687 -8.88 -20.12 -18.99
N VAL A 688 -9.94 -19.50 -18.45
CA VAL A 688 -11.31 -20.06 -18.49
C VAL A 688 -12.21 -19.27 -19.43
N TRP A 689 -12.79 -19.95 -20.42
CA TRP A 689 -13.70 -19.35 -21.40
C TRP A 689 -15.03 -18.96 -20.76
N PRO A 690 -15.75 -17.97 -21.32
CA PRO A 690 -17.07 -17.60 -20.84
C PRO A 690 -18.01 -18.81 -20.82
N GLY A 691 -18.70 -19.01 -19.70
CA GLY A 691 -19.59 -20.14 -19.49
C GLY A 691 -20.02 -20.23 -18.03
N VAL A 692 -20.98 -21.12 -17.75
CA VAL A 692 -21.42 -21.42 -16.39
C VAL A 692 -20.81 -22.75 -15.95
N TYR A 693 -19.94 -22.69 -14.96
CA TYR A 693 -19.20 -23.81 -14.39
C TYR A 693 -19.85 -24.22 -13.07
N ARG A 694 -20.50 -25.39 -13.09
CA ARG A 694 -21.16 -25.96 -11.90
C ARG A 694 -20.26 -26.99 -11.24
N GLU A 695 -19.24 -26.49 -10.56
CA GLU A 695 -18.22 -27.30 -9.89
C GLU A 695 -17.66 -26.57 -8.66
N GLU A 696 -16.93 -27.31 -7.84
CA GLU A 696 -16.11 -26.78 -6.76
C GLU A 696 -14.67 -26.65 -7.28
N VAL A 697 -14.04 -25.50 -7.05
CA VAL A 697 -12.67 -25.18 -7.50
C VAL A 697 -11.72 -25.11 -6.31
N ASP A 698 -10.97 -26.19 -6.04
CA ASP A 698 -9.87 -26.27 -5.07
C ASP A 698 -8.54 -25.90 -5.74
N PHE A 699 -7.88 -24.84 -5.25
CA PHE A 699 -6.55 -24.39 -5.73
C PHE A 699 -5.41 -25.35 -5.37
N ARG A 700 -5.67 -26.29 -4.47
CA ARG A 700 -4.78 -27.36 -4.03
C ARG A 700 -3.44 -26.96 -3.42
N GLY A 701 -3.31 -25.76 -2.86
CA GLY A 701 -2.04 -25.26 -2.36
C GLY A 701 -1.10 -24.79 -3.46
N LEU A 702 -1.59 -24.65 -4.70
CA LEU A 702 -0.78 -24.25 -5.84
C LEU A 702 -0.71 -22.72 -5.97
N ALA A 703 0.49 -22.22 -6.24
CA ALA A 703 0.73 -20.83 -6.61
C ALA A 703 0.45 -20.64 -8.12
N ILE A 704 -0.82 -20.56 -8.49
CA ILE A 704 -1.30 -20.45 -9.87
C ILE A 704 -2.24 -19.26 -10.05
N THR A 705 -2.35 -18.76 -11.28
CA THR A 705 -3.35 -17.75 -11.64
C THR A 705 -4.53 -18.40 -12.36
N VAL A 706 -5.71 -18.37 -11.77
CA VAL A 706 -6.96 -18.81 -12.41
C VAL A 706 -7.74 -17.56 -12.81
N THR A 707 -7.95 -17.38 -14.11
CA THR A 707 -8.55 -16.14 -14.63
C THR A 707 -9.47 -16.40 -15.82
N SER A 708 -10.52 -15.60 -15.96
CA SER A 708 -11.40 -15.70 -17.13
C SER A 708 -10.79 -15.06 -18.37
N ALA A 709 -11.12 -15.58 -19.54
CA ALA A 709 -10.38 -15.33 -20.78
C ALA A 709 -10.80 -14.06 -21.52
N THR A 710 -12.10 -13.92 -21.81
CA THR A 710 -12.62 -12.85 -22.66
C THR A 710 -13.70 -12.07 -21.94
N GLN A 711 -14.78 -12.72 -21.54
CA GLN A 711 -15.79 -12.21 -20.63
C GLN A 711 -15.78 -13.04 -19.35
N PRO A 712 -16.24 -12.50 -18.21
CA PRO A 712 -16.33 -13.24 -16.97
C PRO A 712 -17.07 -14.56 -17.12
N ALA A 713 -16.41 -15.64 -16.72
CA ALA A 713 -17.04 -16.92 -16.51
C ALA A 713 -17.79 -16.92 -15.17
N VAL A 714 -18.85 -17.73 -15.09
CA VAL A 714 -19.70 -17.87 -13.90
C VAL A 714 -19.36 -19.17 -13.18
N ILE A 715 -19.14 -19.12 -11.87
CA ILE A 715 -18.98 -20.32 -11.02
C ILE A 715 -20.20 -20.44 -10.10
N GLU A 716 -20.81 -21.64 -10.04
CA GLU A 716 -21.98 -21.94 -9.19
C GLU A 716 -21.77 -23.25 -8.40
N ALA A 717 -21.91 -23.19 -7.07
CA ALA A 717 -21.86 -24.34 -6.18
C ALA A 717 -22.98 -24.27 -5.11
N PRO A 718 -24.24 -24.61 -5.45
CA PRO A 718 -25.41 -24.37 -4.58
C PRO A 718 -25.37 -25.05 -3.20
N ASN A 719 -24.58 -26.12 -3.03
CA ASN A 719 -24.51 -26.88 -1.78
C ASN A 719 -23.11 -26.85 -1.13
N GLY A 720 -22.18 -26.02 -1.62
CA GLY A 720 -20.77 -26.03 -1.20
C GLY A 720 -20.08 -24.67 -1.39
N TRP A 721 -18.76 -24.67 -1.28
CA TRP A 721 -17.95 -23.51 -1.66
C TRP A 721 -17.66 -23.55 -3.16
N ALA A 722 -17.81 -22.43 -3.85
CA ALA A 722 -17.51 -22.35 -5.28
C ALA A 722 -15.99 -22.38 -5.54
N VAL A 723 -15.22 -21.65 -4.73
CA VAL A 723 -13.75 -21.68 -4.76
C VAL A 723 -13.19 -21.88 -3.35
N SER A 724 -12.12 -22.67 -3.21
CA SER A 724 -11.50 -22.94 -1.92
C SER A 724 -9.97 -22.86 -1.94
N PHE A 725 -9.43 -22.22 -0.90
CA PHE A 725 -8.01 -22.09 -0.58
C PHE A 725 -7.78 -22.70 0.82
N VAL A 726 -7.52 -24.02 0.87
CA VAL A 726 -7.54 -24.79 2.13
C VAL A 726 -6.20 -25.37 2.54
N ARG A 727 -5.12 -25.03 1.85
CA ARG A 727 -3.78 -25.58 2.06
C ARG A 727 -2.73 -24.48 2.31
N ALA A 728 -3.15 -23.36 2.90
CA ALA A 728 -2.32 -22.19 3.19
C ALA A 728 -1.70 -21.56 1.93
N GLU A 729 -2.51 -21.43 0.88
CA GLU A 729 -2.18 -20.76 -0.37
C GLU A 729 -1.62 -19.34 -0.12
N GLY A 730 -0.54 -18.99 -0.81
CA GLY A 730 0.10 -17.68 -0.74
C GLY A 730 -0.48 -16.67 -1.74
N PRO A 731 0.02 -15.42 -1.76
CA PRO A 731 -0.50 -14.35 -2.62
C PRO A 731 -0.29 -14.60 -4.12
N ALA A 732 0.62 -15.51 -4.48
CA ALA A 732 0.78 -15.97 -5.86
C ALA A 732 -0.36 -16.90 -6.35
N SER A 733 -1.31 -17.24 -5.48
CA SER A 733 -2.52 -17.99 -5.82
C SER A 733 -3.63 -16.97 -6.08
N VAL A 734 -3.90 -16.71 -7.36
CA VAL A 734 -4.71 -15.57 -7.80
C VAL A 734 -5.99 -16.08 -8.45
N LEU A 735 -7.14 -15.54 -8.03
CA LEU A 735 -8.43 -15.70 -8.71
C LEU A 735 -8.89 -14.35 -9.25
N SER A 736 -9.17 -14.26 -10.56
CA SER A 736 -9.62 -12.99 -11.15
C SER A 736 -10.61 -13.08 -12.31
N HIS A 737 -11.44 -12.04 -12.44
CA HIS A 737 -12.43 -11.86 -13.52
C HIS A 737 -13.54 -12.92 -13.57
N PHE A 738 -14.03 -13.37 -12.42
CA PHE A 738 -15.16 -14.31 -12.32
C PHE A 738 -16.39 -13.65 -11.71
N ILE A 739 -17.55 -14.10 -12.18
CA ILE A 739 -18.81 -13.95 -11.46
C ILE A 739 -19.01 -15.22 -10.64
N ILE A 740 -19.20 -15.10 -9.33
CA ILE A 740 -19.53 -16.24 -8.46
C ILE A 740 -20.92 -16.00 -7.93
N ARG A 741 -21.84 -16.96 -8.14
CA ARG A 741 -23.23 -16.79 -7.74
C ARG A 741 -23.93 -18.05 -7.31
N ASN A 742 -25.11 -17.91 -6.69
CA ASN A 742 -25.99 -19.03 -6.33
C ASN A 742 -25.25 -20.15 -5.60
N SER A 743 -24.33 -19.78 -4.72
CA SER A 743 -23.42 -20.70 -4.03
C SER A 743 -23.61 -20.58 -2.53
N ARG A 744 -23.33 -21.65 -1.79
CA ARG A 744 -23.38 -21.57 -0.32
C ARG A 744 -22.26 -20.65 0.19
N TYR A 745 -21.04 -20.90 -0.25
CA TYR A 745 -19.91 -19.98 -0.03
C TYR A 745 -19.32 -19.60 -1.38
N ALA A 746 -19.10 -18.32 -1.66
CA ALA A 746 -18.44 -17.94 -2.90
C ALA A 746 -16.95 -18.31 -2.87
N VAL A 747 -16.26 -17.93 -1.79
CA VAL A 747 -14.85 -18.26 -1.57
C VAL A 747 -14.63 -18.70 -0.12
N PHE A 748 -13.97 -19.84 0.08
CA PHE A 748 -13.55 -20.31 1.41
C PHE A 748 -12.02 -20.29 1.54
N VAL A 749 -11.50 -19.66 2.60
CA VAL A 749 -10.06 -19.53 2.85
C VAL A 749 -9.70 -20.04 4.24
N TRP A 750 -8.73 -20.94 4.32
CA TRP A 750 -8.24 -21.52 5.57
C TRP A 750 -6.71 -21.37 5.68
N MET A 751 -6.25 -20.58 6.67
CA MET A 751 -4.83 -20.30 6.95
C MET A 751 -4.02 -19.68 5.80
N GLY A 752 -4.66 -19.31 4.69
CA GLY A 752 -4.04 -18.79 3.47
C GLY A 752 -4.13 -17.27 3.36
N ARG A 753 -3.36 -16.74 2.40
CA ARG A 753 -3.37 -15.33 1.99
C ARG A 753 -3.42 -15.21 0.45
N PRO A 754 -4.47 -15.76 -0.20
CA PRO A 754 -4.62 -15.67 -1.65
C PRO A 754 -5.01 -14.26 -2.10
N THR A 755 -4.85 -13.98 -3.39
CA THR A 755 -5.27 -12.71 -3.99
C THR A 755 -6.56 -12.91 -4.79
N LEU A 756 -7.61 -12.18 -4.41
CA LEU A 756 -8.92 -12.14 -5.03
C LEU A 756 -9.07 -10.77 -5.70
N ARG A 757 -9.21 -10.75 -7.03
CA ARG A 757 -9.20 -9.47 -7.76
C ARG A 757 -10.23 -9.42 -8.87
N ASN A 758 -10.92 -8.29 -9.03
CA ASN A 758 -11.91 -8.09 -10.09
C ASN A 758 -12.94 -9.24 -10.08
N LEU A 759 -13.61 -9.48 -8.95
CA LEU A 759 -14.66 -10.50 -8.82
C LEU A 759 -16.02 -9.84 -8.63
N THR A 760 -17.07 -10.49 -9.14
CA THR A 760 -18.46 -10.13 -8.81
C THR A 760 -19.10 -11.31 -8.08
N ILE A 761 -19.28 -11.18 -6.78
CA ILE A 761 -19.81 -12.21 -5.89
C ILE A 761 -21.23 -11.85 -5.49
N VAL A 762 -22.20 -12.60 -6.00
CA VAL A 762 -23.61 -12.21 -5.93
C VAL A 762 -24.54 -13.36 -5.61
N ASP A 763 -25.65 -13.10 -4.94
CA ASP A 763 -26.69 -14.11 -4.68
C ASP A 763 -26.15 -15.42 -4.04
N CYS A 764 -25.12 -15.32 -3.19
CA CYS A 764 -24.58 -16.45 -2.42
C CYS A 764 -25.13 -16.45 -0.99
N GLU A 765 -25.05 -17.57 -0.25
CA GLU A 765 -25.37 -17.50 1.19
C GLU A 765 -24.30 -16.68 1.94
N PHE A 766 -23.02 -16.91 1.62
CA PHE A 766 -21.85 -16.19 2.12
C PHE A 766 -20.93 -15.79 0.97
N GLY A 767 -20.36 -14.59 1.03
CA GLY A 767 -19.32 -14.13 0.10
C GLY A 767 -17.99 -14.85 0.32
N VAL A 768 -17.05 -14.20 1.00
CA VAL A 768 -15.76 -14.78 1.41
C VAL A 768 -15.86 -15.23 2.87
N ASP A 769 -15.47 -16.48 3.16
CA ASP A 769 -15.34 -16.99 4.53
C ASP A 769 -13.87 -17.31 4.83
N ALA A 770 -13.22 -16.46 5.64
CA ALA A 770 -11.81 -16.51 5.99
C ALA A 770 -11.63 -17.00 7.44
N ARG A 771 -10.92 -18.12 7.64
CA ARG A 771 -10.78 -18.78 8.95
C ARG A 771 -9.35 -19.17 9.29
N ALA A 772 -9.11 -19.34 10.59
CA ALA A 772 -7.86 -19.82 11.16
C ALA A 772 -6.66 -18.90 10.84
N GLY A 773 -6.86 -17.58 10.96
CA GLY A 773 -5.84 -16.58 10.68
C GLY A 773 -5.53 -16.40 9.20
N ALA A 774 -6.48 -16.72 8.32
CA ALA A 774 -6.43 -16.37 6.92
C ALA A 774 -6.35 -14.84 6.74
N ALA A 775 -5.64 -14.42 5.69
CA ALA A 775 -5.40 -13.02 5.37
C ALA A 775 -5.51 -12.80 3.85
N PRO A 776 -6.69 -13.05 3.24
CA PRO A 776 -6.88 -12.82 1.82
C PRO A 776 -6.72 -11.33 1.48
N GLU A 777 -6.19 -11.09 0.29
CA GLU A 777 -6.16 -9.76 -0.33
C GLU A 777 -7.31 -9.66 -1.33
N ILE A 778 -8.22 -8.72 -1.12
CA ILE A 778 -9.45 -8.53 -1.89
C ILE A 778 -9.42 -7.13 -2.51
N THR A 779 -9.31 -7.07 -3.84
CA THR A 779 -9.18 -5.79 -4.56
C THR A 779 -10.16 -5.71 -5.72
N ASN A 780 -10.81 -4.56 -5.95
CA ASN A 780 -11.74 -4.32 -7.06
C ASN A 780 -12.89 -5.33 -7.15
N CYS A 781 -13.34 -5.87 -6.03
CA CYS A 781 -14.42 -6.85 -6.01
C CYS A 781 -15.77 -6.19 -5.72
N ILE A 782 -16.86 -6.76 -6.22
CA ILE A 782 -18.23 -6.35 -5.88
C ILE A 782 -18.93 -7.53 -5.22
N PHE A 783 -19.48 -7.29 -4.04
CA PHE A 783 -20.31 -8.21 -3.27
C PHE A 783 -21.73 -7.64 -3.19
N TRP A 784 -22.73 -8.41 -3.61
CA TRP A 784 -24.12 -7.92 -3.63
C TRP A 784 -25.16 -9.04 -3.62
N GLY A 785 -26.18 -8.91 -2.78
CA GLY A 785 -27.27 -9.88 -2.66
C GLY A 785 -26.86 -11.17 -1.93
N ASN A 786 -25.76 -11.16 -1.18
CA ASN A 786 -25.37 -12.30 -0.36
C ASN A 786 -26.25 -12.36 0.90
N LEU A 787 -26.76 -13.54 1.24
CA LEU A 787 -27.84 -13.68 2.23
C LEU A 787 -27.41 -13.32 3.66
N TYR A 788 -26.21 -13.73 4.08
CA TYR A 788 -25.76 -13.56 5.46
C TYR A 788 -24.67 -12.52 5.63
N THR A 789 -23.58 -12.62 4.85
CA THR A 789 -22.47 -11.64 4.90
C THR A 789 -21.59 -11.76 3.67
N ASP A 790 -20.96 -10.65 3.29
CA ASP A 790 -20.00 -10.58 2.20
C ASP A 790 -18.61 -11.04 2.63
N LEU A 791 -18.23 -10.81 3.88
CA LEU A 791 -16.93 -11.21 4.45
C LEU A 791 -17.08 -11.76 5.87
N ALA A 792 -17.26 -13.08 5.96
CA ALA A 792 -17.16 -13.79 7.23
C ALA A 792 -15.68 -14.01 7.61
N HIS A 793 -15.30 -13.69 8.84
CA HIS A 793 -13.91 -13.85 9.28
C HIS A 793 -13.81 -14.28 10.76
N ASP A 794 -12.59 -14.65 11.21
CA ASP A 794 -12.23 -14.77 12.63
C ASP A 794 -11.47 -13.55 13.18
N ASP A 795 -10.63 -12.89 12.37
CA ASP A 795 -10.02 -11.57 12.65
C ASP A 795 -9.98 -10.65 11.40
N LEU A 796 -10.80 -9.57 11.36
CA LEU A 796 -11.05 -8.75 10.17
C LEU A 796 -9.80 -7.95 9.80
N SER A 797 -9.02 -7.57 10.81
CA SER A 797 -7.78 -6.77 10.70
C SER A 797 -6.70 -7.44 9.85
N ARG A 798 -6.84 -8.74 9.57
CA ARG A 798 -5.90 -9.52 8.74
C ARG A 798 -6.27 -9.55 7.27
N CYS A 799 -7.54 -9.29 6.95
CA CYS A 799 -7.98 -9.21 5.56
C CYS A 799 -7.59 -7.84 5.02
N VAL A 800 -7.03 -7.82 3.81
CA VAL A 800 -6.73 -6.55 3.11
C VAL A 800 -7.83 -6.36 2.08
N VAL A 801 -8.78 -5.47 2.35
CA VAL A 801 -9.85 -5.13 1.41
C VAL A 801 -9.62 -3.73 0.86
N ARG A 802 -9.47 -3.62 -0.45
CA ARG A 802 -9.18 -2.36 -1.15
C ARG A 802 -10.13 -2.18 -2.32
N SER A 803 -10.60 -0.95 -2.51
CA SER A 803 -11.43 -0.54 -3.65
C SER A 803 -12.48 -1.58 -4.04
N SER A 804 -13.18 -2.11 -3.04
CA SER A 804 -14.15 -3.19 -3.21
C SER A 804 -15.49 -2.78 -2.62
N TRP A 805 -16.55 -3.14 -3.31
CA TRP A 805 -17.92 -2.87 -2.87
C TRP A 805 -18.43 -4.03 -2.02
N LEU A 806 -18.48 -3.85 -0.70
CA LEU A 806 -19.20 -4.75 0.18
C LEU A 806 -20.56 -4.11 0.52
N GLN A 807 -21.63 -4.89 0.37
CA GLN A 807 -22.99 -4.52 0.69
C GLN A 807 -23.20 -4.36 2.20
N ASP A 808 -22.58 -5.19 3.03
CA ASP A 808 -22.76 -5.19 4.50
C ASP A 808 -21.74 -4.32 5.28
N TRP A 809 -20.80 -3.68 4.58
CA TRP A 809 -19.79 -2.80 5.18
C TRP A 809 -20.07 -1.33 4.87
N ILE A 810 -20.36 -0.55 5.93
CA ILE A 810 -20.57 0.89 5.90
C ILE A 810 -19.47 1.57 6.73
N ASP A 811 -18.83 2.58 6.15
CA ASP A 811 -17.81 3.40 6.79
C ASP A 811 -18.22 4.88 6.68
N PRO A 812 -18.35 5.62 7.81
CA PRO A 812 -18.18 5.16 9.19
C PRO A 812 -19.28 4.18 9.63
N GLU A 813 -19.00 3.38 10.65
CA GLU A 813 -19.91 2.33 11.13
C GLU A 813 -21.19 2.91 11.77
N PRO A 814 -22.40 2.50 11.36
CA PRO A 814 -23.64 2.97 11.97
C PRO A 814 -23.85 2.35 13.36
N VAL A 815 -24.52 3.07 14.25
CA VAL A 815 -25.01 2.52 15.53
C VAL A 815 -26.06 1.44 15.30
N ALA A 816 -26.93 1.66 14.31
CA ALA A 816 -27.98 0.73 13.93
C ALA A 816 -28.37 0.93 12.46
N TRP A 817 -28.68 -0.15 11.77
CA TRP A 817 -29.04 -0.14 10.37
C TRP A 817 -30.15 -1.14 10.05
N TRP A 818 -31.33 -0.63 9.71
CA TRP A 818 -32.46 -1.42 9.23
C TRP A 818 -32.57 -1.30 7.71
N ALA A 819 -31.94 -2.25 7.02
CA ALA A 819 -31.92 -2.33 5.56
C ALA A 819 -33.23 -2.84 4.94
N PHE A 820 -34.17 -3.35 5.74
CA PHE A 820 -35.47 -3.88 5.29
C PHE A 820 -35.42 -4.97 4.21
N ARG A 821 -34.33 -5.76 4.19
CA ARG A 821 -34.09 -6.82 3.20
C ARG A 821 -34.83 -8.13 3.47
N GLU A 822 -35.53 -8.22 4.58
CA GLU A 822 -36.25 -9.43 4.96
C GLU A 822 -37.37 -9.73 3.98
N GLY A 823 -38.11 -8.71 3.54
CA GLY A 823 -39.21 -8.85 2.57
C GLY A 823 -40.41 -9.69 3.04
N TYR A 824 -40.39 -10.19 4.28
CA TYR A 824 -41.48 -10.96 4.89
C TYR A 824 -41.46 -10.91 6.42
N GLY A 825 -42.56 -11.31 7.04
CA GLY A 825 -42.67 -11.39 8.50
C GLY A 825 -43.02 -10.07 9.16
N VAL A 826 -42.84 -10.03 10.49
CA VAL A 826 -43.22 -8.89 11.36
C VAL A 826 -42.01 -8.31 12.12
N MET A 827 -40.80 -8.69 11.73
CA MET A 827 -39.55 -8.22 12.33
C MET A 827 -38.77 -7.43 11.28
N ALA A 828 -38.23 -6.27 11.68
CA ALA A 828 -37.22 -5.55 10.95
C ALA A 828 -35.88 -5.75 11.68
N TYR A 829 -34.92 -6.45 11.06
CA TYR A 829 -33.65 -6.70 11.73
C TYR A 829 -32.69 -5.52 11.54
N ASP A 830 -32.11 -5.06 12.64
CA ASP A 830 -30.88 -4.29 12.63
C ASP A 830 -29.69 -5.18 12.26
N TRP A 831 -28.99 -4.82 11.18
CA TRP A 831 -27.84 -5.53 10.61
C TRP A 831 -26.51 -5.18 11.29
N TYR A 832 -26.49 -4.18 12.18
CA TYR A 832 -25.27 -3.70 12.82
C TYR A 832 -25.32 -3.78 14.37
N GLY A 833 -26.26 -3.08 14.99
CA GLY A 833 -26.32 -2.91 16.46
C GLY A 833 -27.15 -3.96 17.21
N GLY A 834 -27.82 -4.87 16.49
CA GLY A 834 -28.72 -5.87 17.08
C GLY A 834 -30.02 -5.28 17.66
N HIS A 835 -30.37 -4.04 17.32
CA HIS A 835 -31.57 -3.34 17.76
C HIS A 835 -32.79 -3.66 16.89
N HIS A 836 -33.21 -4.93 16.84
CA HIS A 836 -34.32 -5.33 15.96
C HIS A 836 -35.67 -4.67 16.33
N GLY A 837 -36.45 -4.30 15.32
CA GLY A 837 -37.77 -3.69 15.44
C GLY A 837 -38.92 -4.65 15.17
N THR A 838 -40.07 -4.41 15.80
CA THR A 838 -41.33 -5.13 15.51
C THR A 838 -42.24 -4.26 14.64
N ILE A 839 -42.70 -4.81 13.53
CA ILE A 839 -43.57 -4.13 12.56
C ILE A 839 -45.03 -4.20 13.04
N GLN A 840 -45.72 -3.07 13.05
CA GLN A 840 -47.15 -2.95 13.34
C GLN A 840 -47.84 -2.31 12.14
N GLY A 841 -48.71 -3.07 11.47
CA GLY A 841 -49.54 -2.59 10.35
C GLY A 841 -48.81 -2.45 9.00
N ALA A 842 -47.60 -1.87 8.99
CA ALA A 842 -46.83 -1.62 7.76
C ALA A 842 -46.58 -2.91 6.95
N GLN A 843 -46.54 -2.78 5.62
CA GLN A 843 -46.46 -3.91 4.69
C GLN A 843 -45.18 -3.86 3.84
N TRP A 844 -44.64 -5.02 3.49
CA TRP A 844 -43.48 -5.13 2.60
C TRP A 844 -43.82 -4.65 1.17
N THR A 845 -42.93 -3.87 0.59
CA THR A 845 -43.03 -3.29 -0.77
C THR A 845 -41.68 -3.32 -1.49
N THR A 846 -41.62 -2.84 -2.72
CA THR A 846 -40.37 -2.70 -3.48
C THR A 846 -39.57 -1.49 -2.98
N GLY A 847 -38.33 -1.72 -2.59
CA GLY A 847 -37.39 -0.72 -2.08
C GLY A 847 -36.66 0.07 -3.16
N VAL A 848 -35.62 0.81 -2.76
CA VAL A 848 -34.76 1.58 -3.68
C VAL A 848 -33.88 0.66 -4.52
N ALA A 849 -33.30 -0.38 -3.89
CA ALA A 849 -32.49 -1.40 -4.54
C ALA A 849 -33.06 -2.83 -4.36
N ASP A 850 -33.90 -3.06 -3.34
CA ASP A 850 -34.45 -4.36 -2.98
C ASP A 850 -35.89 -4.27 -2.39
N THR A 851 -36.06 -4.37 -1.07
CA THR A 851 -37.36 -4.42 -0.37
C THR A 851 -37.44 -3.34 0.71
N ALA A 852 -38.63 -2.79 0.90
CA ALA A 852 -38.88 -1.68 1.84
C ALA A 852 -40.18 -1.91 2.63
N LEU A 853 -40.48 -1.02 3.57
CA LEU A 853 -41.76 -0.98 4.30
C LEU A 853 -42.65 0.17 3.81
N GLU A 854 -43.91 -0.13 3.52
CA GLU A 854 -44.97 0.82 3.15
C GLU A 854 -45.88 1.07 4.35
N PHE A 855 -46.07 2.36 4.67
CA PHE A 855 -46.88 2.86 5.79
C PHE A 855 -48.13 3.58 5.25
N ASP A 856 -49.29 3.32 5.84
CA ASP A 856 -50.60 3.80 5.37
C ASP A 856 -50.98 5.23 5.84
N GLY A 857 -50.21 5.80 6.77
CA GLY A 857 -50.46 7.12 7.33
C GLY A 857 -51.62 7.19 8.33
N ILE A 858 -52.04 6.06 8.90
CA ILE A 858 -53.12 5.95 9.88
C ILE A 858 -52.63 5.37 11.20
N ASP A 859 -52.10 4.15 11.21
CA ASP A 859 -51.67 3.46 12.44
C ASP A 859 -50.43 2.56 12.28
N ASP A 860 -49.77 2.63 11.12
CA ASP A 860 -48.56 1.86 10.82
C ASP A 860 -47.31 2.44 11.51
N PHE A 861 -46.49 1.56 12.11
CA PHE A 861 -45.17 1.92 12.66
C PHE A 861 -44.24 0.71 12.86
N VAL A 862 -42.95 0.98 13.02
CA VAL A 862 -41.97 0.00 13.52
C VAL A 862 -41.53 0.38 14.93
N HIS A 863 -41.46 -0.59 15.82
CA HIS A 863 -41.17 -0.40 17.22
C HIS A 863 -39.84 -1.06 17.63
N VAL A 864 -38.87 -0.25 18.05
CA VAL A 864 -37.53 -0.68 18.43
C VAL A 864 -37.31 -0.45 19.93
N ALA A 865 -37.02 -1.51 20.67
CA ALA A 865 -36.86 -1.46 22.12
C ALA A 865 -35.76 -0.47 22.55
N ASN A 866 -36.00 0.24 23.64
CA ASN A 866 -35.05 1.22 24.17
C ASN A 866 -33.69 0.58 24.50
N ALA A 867 -32.62 1.23 24.03
CA ALA A 867 -31.25 0.86 24.30
C ALA A 867 -30.40 2.10 24.57
N ALA A 868 -29.28 1.93 25.28
CA ALA A 868 -28.34 3.01 25.58
C ALA A 868 -27.69 3.58 24.31
N ALA A 869 -27.41 2.73 23.32
CA ALA A 869 -26.85 3.12 22.02
C ALA A 869 -27.82 4.01 21.21
N LEU A 870 -29.13 3.86 21.40
CA LEU A 870 -30.16 4.67 20.73
C LEU A 870 -30.47 5.99 21.45
N GLN A 871 -29.58 6.48 22.32
CA GLN A 871 -29.74 7.74 23.08
C GLN A 871 -29.03 8.92 22.37
N LEU A 872 -29.19 8.99 21.04
CA LEU A 872 -28.45 9.87 20.13
C LEU A 872 -28.57 11.36 20.47
N GLY A 873 -29.75 11.83 20.85
CA GLY A 873 -30.00 13.25 21.14
C GLY A 873 -29.19 13.87 22.28
N ARG A 874 -28.26 13.13 22.90
CA ARG A 874 -27.35 13.60 23.97
C ARG A 874 -25.96 13.99 23.48
N GLY A 875 -25.64 13.72 22.22
CA GLY A 875 -24.37 14.02 21.58
C GLY A 875 -24.59 14.21 20.08
N ASP A 876 -23.50 14.16 19.32
CA ASP A 876 -23.55 14.21 17.87
C ASP A 876 -24.31 13.03 17.30
N TYR A 877 -25.06 13.25 16.22
CA TYR A 877 -25.70 12.15 15.52
C TYR A 877 -26.04 12.47 14.09
N SER A 878 -26.24 11.42 13.30
CA SER A 878 -26.79 11.50 11.96
C SER A 878 -27.90 10.49 11.76
N ILE A 879 -28.96 10.89 11.06
CA ILE A 879 -30.05 10.01 10.64
C ILE A 879 -30.10 10.05 9.12
N CYS A 880 -29.94 8.89 8.48
CA CYS A 880 -30.02 8.73 7.03
C CYS A 880 -31.09 7.69 6.70
N LEU A 881 -31.93 7.96 5.70
CA LEU A 881 -32.92 7.01 5.24
C LEU A 881 -33.42 7.36 3.83
N TRP A 882 -33.94 6.36 3.13
CA TRP A 882 -34.69 6.55 1.90
C TRP A 882 -36.18 6.65 2.21
N VAL A 883 -36.86 7.59 1.55
CA VAL A 883 -38.32 7.78 1.69
C VAL A 883 -38.97 7.95 0.33
N ARG A 884 -40.18 7.39 0.19
CA ARG A 884 -41.09 7.64 -0.93
C ARG A 884 -42.44 8.10 -0.38
N PRO A 885 -42.59 9.38 -0.02
CA PRO A 885 -43.81 9.88 0.60
C PRO A 885 -44.98 9.76 -0.38
N GLN A 886 -46.13 9.24 0.05
CA GLN A 886 -47.37 9.30 -0.75
C GLN A 886 -48.00 10.69 -0.71
N ARG A 887 -47.82 11.40 0.40
CA ARG A 887 -48.26 12.77 0.61
C ARG A 887 -47.24 13.52 1.44
N VAL A 888 -47.18 14.84 1.27
CA VAL A 888 -46.22 15.71 1.96
C VAL A 888 -46.91 16.83 2.75
N ASP A 889 -48.24 16.83 2.81
CA ASP A 889 -49.02 17.78 3.60
C ASP A 889 -49.08 17.38 5.08
N GLY A 890 -49.23 18.39 5.94
CA GLY A 890 -49.30 18.19 7.38
C GLY A 890 -47.96 17.76 7.98
N TYR A 891 -48.00 17.24 9.20
CA TYR A 891 -46.82 16.79 9.95
C TYR A 891 -46.81 15.26 10.04
N GLN A 892 -45.68 14.66 9.67
CA GLN A 892 -45.49 13.21 9.59
C GLN A 892 -44.14 12.83 10.21
N ALA A 893 -44.12 11.79 11.03
CA ALA A 893 -42.90 11.34 11.69
C ALA A 893 -42.18 10.23 10.93
N LEU A 894 -40.89 10.42 10.66
CA LEU A 894 -40.06 9.40 10.00
C LEU A 894 -39.38 8.54 11.06
N VAL A 895 -38.55 9.16 11.89
CA VAL A 895 -37.81 8.51 12.98
C VAL A 895 -37.97 9.35 14.23
N ALA A 896 -38.48 8.76 15.32
CA ALA A 896 -38.77 9.50 16.53
C ALA A 896 -38.45 8.69 17.79
N LYS A 897 -37.83 9.35 18.78
CA LYS A 897 -37.75 8.85 20.16
C LYS A 897 -38.23 9.95 21.10
N VAL A 898 -39.40 9.75 21.72
CA VAL A 898 -40.15 10.81 22.40
C VAL A 898 -40.60 10.36 23.79
N GLU A 899 -40.47 11.24 24.79
CA GLU A 899 -41.03 11.04 26.13
C GLU A 899 -42.26 11.94 26.34
N GLY A 900 -43.45 11.39 26.08
CA GLY A 900 -44.71 12.11 25.88
C GLY A 900 -45.25 12.98 27.03
N ASP A 901 -44.68 12.91 28.24
CA ASP A 901 -45.16 13.69 29.40
C ASP A 901 -44.18 14.82 29.81
N GLN A 902 -42.99 14.90 29.18
CA GLN A 902 -41.90 15.78 29.63
C GLN A 902 -41.24 16.63 28.51
N ASN A 903 -41.83 16.71 27.30
CA ASN A 903 -41.30 17.46 26.15
C ASN A 903 -39.80 17.19 25.92
N LYS A 904 -39.42 15.92 25.76
CA LYS A 904 -38.05 15.52 25.40
C LYS A 904 -38.09 14.64 24.17
N GLU A 905 -37.33 15.01 23.15
CA GLU A 905 -37.24 14.22 21.93
C GLU A 905 -35.97 14.51 21.13
N TYR A 906 -35.59 13.53 20.32
CA TYR A 906 -34.97 13.79 19.01
C TYR A 906 -35.86 13.14 17.96
N MET A 907 -36.16 13.87 16.89
CA MET A 907 -37.06 13.39 15.85
C MET A 907 -36.74 14.03 14.50
N LEU A 908 -36.72 13.19 13.46
CA LEU A 908 -36.75 13.61 12.07
C LEU A 908 -38.14 13.35 11.48
N GLY A 909 -38.71 14.35 10.83
CA GLY A 909 -40.03 14.28 10.21
C GLY A 909 -40.18 15.16 8.97
N ILE A 910 -41.38 15.13 8.40
CA ILE A 910 -41.79 15.94 7.26
C ILE A 910 -42.89 16.90 7.74
N GLU A 911 -42.79 18.18 7.38
CA GLU A 911 -43.86 19.14 7.58
C GLU A 911 -44.09 20.00 6.34
N ASN A 912 -45.25 19.85 5.70
CA ASN A 912 -45.62 20.60 4.48
C ASN A 912 -44.51 20.57 3.40
N ALA A 913 -44.02 19.38 3.09
CA ALA A 913 -42.92 19.06 2.17
C ALA A 913 -41.50 19.36 2.65
N GLU A 914 -41.32 20.08 3.76
CA GLU A 914 -40.00 20.36 4.31
C GLU A 914 -39.56 19.26 5.28
N LEU A 915 -38.25 18.97 5.31
CA LEU A 915 -37.67 18.19 6.41
C LEU A 915 -37.63 19.03 7.68
N ARG A 916 -37.94 18.39 8.80
CA ARG A 916 -37.96 19.02 10.13
C ARG A 916 -37.20 18.14 11.12
N LEU A 917 -36.30 18.77 11.86
CA LEU A 917 -35.64 18.19 13.02
C LEU A 917 -36.19 18.84 14.29
N ASP A 918 -36.68 18.01 15.20
CA ASP A 918 -37.11 18.42 16.55
C ASP A 918 -36.11 17.88 17.58
N VAL A 919 -35.53 18.78 18.39
CA VAL A 919 -34.70 18.44 19.54
C VAL A 919 -35.22 19.22 20.76
N GLU A 920 -35.91 18.52 21.65
CA GLU A 920 -36.59 19.15 22.79
C GLU A 920 -36.04 18.68 24.15
N ASN A 921 -36.04 19.57 25.14
CA ASN A 921 -35.75 19.22 26.54
C ASN A 921 -36.62 20.04 27.51
N GLN A 922 -37.64 19.42 28.11
CA GLN A 922 -38.48 19.97 29.19
C GLN A 922 -39.13 21.34 28.86
N GLY A 923 -39.63 21.50 27.63
CA GLY A 923 -40.37 22.70 27.20
C GLY A 923 -39.50 23.81 26.59
N ASN A 924 -38.26 23.47 26.20
CA ASN A 924 -37.42 24.28 25.34
C ASN A 924 -37.51 23.72 23.90
N ASP A 925 -38.36 24.33 23.08
CA ASP A 925 -38.75 23.83 21.75
C ASP A 925 -37.70 24.21 20.69
N GLY A 926 -36.64 23.41 20.53
CA GLY A 926 -35.66 23.57 19.46
C GLY A 926 -36.11 22.90 18.17
N ARG A 927 -36.35 23.68 17.09
CA ARG A 927 -36.85 23.17 15.81
C ARG A 927 -36.10 23.77 14.63
N GLU A 928 -35.57 22.91 13.77
CA GLU A 928 -34.89 23.30 12.53
C GLU A 928 -35.64 22.74 11.32
N ARG A 929 -35.63 23.48 10.19
CA ARG A 929 -36.21 23.00 8.93
C ARG A 929 -35.29 23.20 7.74
N SER A 930 -35.50 22.35 6.75
CA SER A 930 -34.92 22.52 5.43
C SER A 930 -35.82 23.39 4.54
N PRO A 931 -35.27 24.28 3.70
CA PRO A 931 -36.03 25.08 2.72
C PRO A 931 -36.47 24.27 1.48
N MET A 932 -36.18 22.96 1.43
CA MET A 932 -36.46 22.09 0.30
C MET A 932 -37.89 21.49 0.37
N SER A 933 -38.41 21.04 -0.77
CA SER A 933 -39.69 20.32 -0.84
C SER A 933 -39.48 18.89 -1.36
N LEU A 934 -39.94 17.90 -0.59
CA LEU A 934 -40.04 16.52 -1.02
C LEU A 934 -41.15 16.34 -2.08
N GLU A 935 -40.93 15.40 -3.00
CA GLU A 935 -41.81 15.07 -4.11
C GLU A 935 -42.62 13.80 -3.81
N PRO A 936 -43.97 13.87 -3.79
CA PRO A 936 -44.80 12.69 -3.60
C PRO A 936 -44.57 11.62 -4.67
N GLY A 937 -44.42 10.37 -4.24
CA GLY A 937 -44.34 9.18 -5.10
C GLY A 937 -42.94 8.87 -5.65
N ARG A 938 -41.91 9.65 -5.31
CA ARG A 938 -40.53 9.43 -5.74
C ARG A 938 -39.64 9.00 -4.56
N TRP A 939 -38.77 8.01 -4.80
CA TRP A 939 -37.72 7.67 -3.83
C TRP A 939 -36.71 8.82 -3.74
N GLN A 940 -36.45 9.27 -2.54
CA GLN A 940 -35.51 10.34 -2.22
C GLN A 940 -34.74 9.95 -0.97
N HIS A 941 -33.43 10.18 -0.95
CA HIS A 941 -32.63 9.99 0.24
C HIS A 941 -32.67 11.26 1.08
N VAL A 942 -33.05 11.13 2.34
CA VAL A 942 -33.11 12.23 3.29
C VAL A 942 -32.14 11.96 4.41
N ALA A 943 -31.34 12.95 4.76
CA ALA A 943 -30.47 12.86 5.92
C ALA A 943 -30.44 14.17 6.71
N VAL A 944 -30.14 14.03 8.00
CA VAL A 944 -29.83 15.14 8.89
C VAL A 944 -28.60 14.77 9.70
N THR A 945 -27.66 15.70 9.80
CA THR A 945 -26.51 15.60 10.72
C THR A 945 -26.66 16.68 11.77
N PHE A 946 -26.34 16.37 13.01
CA PHE A 946 -26.52 17.26 14.16
C PHE A 946 -25.24 17.30 15.00
N ASP A 947 -24.64 18.49 15.06
CA ASP A 947 -23.49 18.81 15.90
C ASP A 947 -24.01 19.32 17.24
N ALA A 948 -23.78 18.54 18.29
CA ALA A 948 -24.31 18.81 19.62
C ALA A 948 -23.53 19.90 20.38
N ASP A 949 -22.28 20.16 20.00
CA ASP A 949 -21.49 21.24 20.57
C ASP A 949 -21.92 22.60 20.03
N ARG A 950 -22.28 22.66 18.74
CA ARG A 950 -22.79 23.86 18.06
C ARG A 950 -24.30 24.00 18.13
N LEU A 951 -25.01 22.93 18.47
CA LEU A 951 -26.47 22.82 18.38
C LEU A 951 -26.99 23.14 16.97
N GLU A 952 -26.25 22.68 15.95
CA GLU A 952 -26.51 22.98 14.55
C GLU A 952 -26.93 21.72 13.80
N ALA A 953 -28.02 21.83 13.03
CA ALA A 953 -28.50 20.77 12.14
C ALA A 953 -28.20 21.11 10.67
N VAL A 954 -27.71 20.13 9.93
CA VAL A 954 -27.52 20.21 8.47
C VAL A 954 -28.38 19.15 7.81
N PHE A 955 -29.19 19.56 6.83
CA PHE A 955 -30.06 18.67 6.07
C PHE A 955 -29.44 18.31 4.71
N TYR A 956 -29.76 17.12 4.23
CA TYR A 956 -29.31 16.62 2.93
C TYR A 956 -30.47 16.00 2.15
N LEU A 957 -30.46 16.18 0.84
CA LEU A 957 -31.35 15.54 -0.12
C LEU A 957 -30.55 14.85 -1.20
N ASP A 958 -30.78 13.56 -1.44
CA ASP A 958 -30.13 12.79 -2.50
C ASP A 958 -28.59 12.90 -2.45
N GLY A 959 -28.05 12.97 -1.23
CA GLY A 959 -26.61 13.11 -0.95
C GLY A 959 -26.08 14.55 -0.98
N GLU A 960 -26.89 15.54 -1.34
CA GLU A 960 -26.47 16.94 -1.45
C GLU A 960 -26.86 17.77 -0.21
N ARG A 961 -25.90 18.54 0.32
CA ARG A 961 -26.09 19.45 1.45
C ARG A 961 -27.07 20.59 1.15
N GLN A 962 -27.92 20.90 2.11
CA GLN A 962 -28.91 21.97 2.04
C GLN A 962 -28.62 23.09 3.07
N LEU A 963 -29.06 24.31 2.77
CA LEU A 963 -28.98 25.45 3.69
C LEU A 963 -30.05 25.31 4.78
N SER A 964 -29.70 25.33 6.07
CA SER A 964 -30.68 25.29 7.17
C SER A 964 -31.37 26.65 7.39
N GLY A 965 -32.63 26.62 7.83
CA GLY A 965 -33.40 27.82 8.16
C GLY A 965 -34.17 27.69 9.48
N HIS A 966 -34.13 28.73 10.31
CA HIS A 966 -34.87 28.78 11.56
C HIS A 966 -36.32 29.26 11.34
N TRP A 967 -37.26 28.71 12.10
CA TRP A 967 -38.58 29.33 12.28
C TRP A 967 -38.46 30.61 13.11
N ASP A 968 -39.50 31.43 13.19
CA ASP A 968 -39.58 32.67 13.98
C ASP A 968 -39.45 32.48 15.53
N GLN A 969 -38.69 31.47 15.99
CA GLN A 969 -38.33 31.09 17.36
C GLN A 969 -36.81 30.84 17.46
N PRO A 970 -36.19 30.89 18.65
CA PRO A 970 -34.77 30.52 18.78
C PRO A 970 -34.56 29.06 18.33
N GLY A 971 -33.45 28.78 17.62
CA GLY A 971 -33.06 27.44 17.18
C GLY A 971 -32.84 26.46 18.34
N ILE A 972 -32.21 25.32 18.06
CA ILE A 972 -31.95 24.32 19.11
C ILE A 972 -31.07 24.94 20.22
N THR A 973 -31.53 24.88 21.47
CA THR A 973 -30.88 25.58 22.61
C THR A 973 -30.53 24.65 23.78
N ALA A 974 -30.96 23.38 23.75
CA ALA A 974 -30.60 22.38 24.75
C ALA A 974 -30.80 20.96 24.21
N LEU A 975 -29.97 20.02 24.67
CA LEU A 975 -30.08 18.60 24.36
C LEU A 975 -31.04 17.89 25.33
N PRO A 976 -31.82 16.89 24.89
CA PRO A 976 -32.64 16.05 25.76
C PRO A 976 -31.81 15.32 26.83
N THR A 977 -32.41 15.09 28.00
CA THR A 977 -31.91 14.08 28.95
C THR A 977 -32.21 12.66 28.44
N VAL A 978 -31.78 11.62 29.16
CA VAL A 978 -32.10 10.21 28.81
C VAL A 978 -33.60 10.02 28.52
N LEU A 979 -33.89 9.41 27.37
CA LEU A 979 -35.23 9.11 26.87
C LEU A 979 -35.58 7.65 27.23
N ALA A 980 -36.60 7.46 28.07
CA ALA A 980 -36.96 6.13 28.57
C ALA A 980 -37.81 5.31 27.59
N ASN A 981 -38.50 5.96 26.66
CA ASN A 981 -39.37 5.34 25.67
C ASN A 981 -38.60 4.69 24.52
N ASP A 982 -39.29 3.84 23.78
CA ASP A 982 -38.75 3.10 22.64
C ASP A 982 -38.55 4.02 21.42
N LEU A 983 -37.70 3.60 20.50
CA LEU A 983 -37.51 4.28 19.21
C LEU A 983 -38.59 3.78 18.25
N VAL A 984 -39.19 4.68 17.48
CA VAL A 984 -40.27 4.34 16.54
C VAL A 984 -40.01 4.91 15.14
N PHE A 985 -40.37 4.14 14.12
CA PHE A 985 -40.39 4.58 12.71
C PHE A 985 -41.82 4.71 12.23
N GLY A 986 -42.10 5.76 11.45
CA GLY A 986 -43.41 5.99 10.83
C GLY A 986 -44.50 6.56 11.75
N MET A 987 -44.20 6.81 13.03
CA MET A 987 -45.11 7.52 13.95
C MET A 987 -44.36 8.30 15.04
N ARG A 988 -45.07 9.16 15.77
CA ARG A 988 -44.59 9.84 16.98
C ARG A 988 -45.37 9.39 18.21
N ASP A 989 -44.73 8.69 19.15
CA ASP A 989 -45.36 8.26 20.41
C ASP A 989 -45.34 9.38 21.48
N GLY A 990 -46.36 10.26 21.51
CA GLY A 990 -46.40 11.43 22.42
C GLY A 990 -47.68 12.28 22.36
N PHE A 991 -47.63 13.58 22.70
CA PHE A 991 -48.78 14.52 22.74
C PHE A 991 -49.52 14.68 21.39
N TYR A 992 -48.92 14.25 20.28
CA TYR A 992 -49.44 14.27 18.92
C TYR A 992 -49.52 12.87 18.30
N ARG A 993 -50.26 11.96 18.96
CA ARG A 993 -50.42 10.54 18.56
C ARG A 993 -51.01 10.31 17.16
N ASP A 994 -51.35 11.36 16.42
CA ASP A 994 -51.95 11.29 15.08
C ASP A 994 -50.93 11.57 13.95
N SER A 995 -49.62 11.63 14.25
CA SER A 995 -48.56 12.02 13.29
C SER A 995 -47.94 10.81 12.57
N HIS A 996 -48.73 10.14 11.73
CA HIS A 996 -48.32 8.93 11.01
C HIS A 996 -47.77 9.23 9.61
N TYR A 997 -46.68 8.57 9.23
CA TYR A 997 -46.09 8.65 7.91
C TYR A 997 -46.90 7.86 6.88
N ALA A 998 -47.17 8.47 5.73
CA ALA A 998 -47.82 7.83 4.59
C ALA A 998 -46.80 7.72 3.45
N GLY A 999 -46.31 6.52 3.18
CA GLY A 999 -45.30 6.27 2.14
C GLY A 999 -44.40 5.08 2.42
N ALA A 1000 -43.46 4.84 1.51
CA ALA A 1000 -42.43 3.81 1.71
C ALA A 1000 -41.19 4.38 2.42
N MET A 1001 -40.50 3.54 3.18
CA MET A 1001 -39.25 3.84 3.86
C MET A 1001 -38.26 2.68 3.66
N ASP A 1002 -37.00 3.02 3.44
CA ASP A 1002 -35.92 2.07 3.17
C ASP A 1002 -34.59 2.53 3.80
N GLU A 1003 -33.67 1.57 4.04
CA GLU A 1003 -32.28 1.83 4.43
C GLU A 1003 -32.12 2.82 5.61
N VAL A 1004 -32.83 2.58 6.72
CA VAL A 1004 -32.81 3.47 7.90
C VAL A 1004 -31.52 3.26 8.68
N MET A 1005 -30.67 4.28 8.73
CA MET A 1005 -29.37 4.26 9.41
C MET A 1005 -29.28 5.35 10.47
N LEU A 1006 -28.68 5.00 11.60
CA LEU A 1006 -28.39 5.89 12.71
C LEU A 1006 -26.90 5.89 13.03
N PHE A 1007 -26.32 7.06 13.21
CA PHE A 1007 -24.92 7.26 13.58
C PHE A 1007 -24.85 8.10 14.86
N ASP A 1008 -23.89 7.85 15.73
CA ASP A 1008 -23.57 8.66 16.94
C ASP A 1008 -22.45 9.68 16.68
N ILE A 1009 -22.29 10.05 15.41
CA ILE A 1009 -21.36 11.07 14.93
C ILE A 1009 -22.07 12.00 13.95
N THR A 1010 -21.52 13.19 13.78
CA THR A 1010 -21.89 14.12 12.71
C THR A 1010 -21.18 13.70 11.42
N LEU A 1011 -21.92 13.15 10.45
CA LEU A 1011 -21.33 12.77 9.15
C LEU A 1011 -20.89 14.01 8.35
N SER A 1012 -19.77 13.90 7.64
CA SER A 1012 -19.34 14.89 6.65
C SER A 1012 -20.20 14.87 5.39
N ASP A 1013 -20.14 15.93 4.58
CA ASP A 1013 -20.83 16.02 3.29
C ASP A 1013 -20.48 14.81 2.39
N GLU A 1014 -19.21 14.40 2.38
CA GLU A 1014 -18.73 13.24 1.62
C GLU A 1014 -19.26 11.92 2.17
N GLN A 1015 -19.30 11.76 3.49
CA GLN A 1015 -19.81 10.55 4.13
C GLN A 1015 -21.32 10.39 3.88
N VAL A 1016 -22.10 11.47 3.93
CA VAL A 1016 -23.53 11.43 3.57
C VAL A 1016 -23.73 11.07 2.10
N ALA A 1017 -22.89 11.60 1.21
CA ALA A 1017 -22.91 11.22 -0.21
C ALA A 1017 -22.54 9.74 -0.42
N ALA A 1018 -21.59 9.20 0.34
CA ALA A 1018 -21.22 7.78 0.28
C ALA A 1018 -22.37 6.86 0.77
N VAL A 1019 -23.03 7.23 1.87
CA VAL A 1019 -24.22 6.52 2.38
C VAL A 1019 -25.36 6.54 1.35
N TYR A 1020 -25.60 7.68 0.71
CA TYR A 1020 -26.55 7.78 -0.41
C TYR A 1020 -26.23 6.79 -1.54
N GLN A 1021 -24.97 6.77 -2.01
CA GLN A 1021 -24.53 5.87 -3.07
C GLN A 1021 -24.65 4.40 -2.67
N LYS A 1022 -24.37 4.05 -1.41
CA LYS A 1022 -24.53 2.68 -0.89
C LYS A 1022 -25.97 2.19 -1.02
N GLY A 1023 -26.95 3.03 -0.71
CA GLY A 1023 -28.38 2.69 -0.86
C GLY A 1023 -28.82 2.43 -2.30
N LEU A 1024 -28.12 2.99 -3.30
CA LEU A 1024 -28.40 2.69 -4.72
C LEU A 1024 -27.90 1.29 -5.16
N GLY A 1025 -26.92 0.74 -4.43
CA GLY A 1025 -26.23 -0.50 -4.81
C GLY A 1025 -25.27 -0.35 -6.00
N PRO A 1026 -24.70 -1.45 -6.51
CA PRO A 1026 -23.74 -1.43 -7.62
C PRO A 1026 -24.39 -1.16 -8.99
N LEU A 1027 -25.72 -1.01 -9.05
CA LEU A 1027 -26.48 -0.68 -10.27
C LEU A 1027 -26.14 -1.58 -11.48
N PHE A 1028 -26.34 -2.89 -11.31
CA PHE A 1028 -26.27 -3.84 -12.42
C PHE A 1028 -27.40 -3.64 -13.44
N ALA A 1029 -27.13 -3.99 -14.71
CA ALA A 1029 -28.04 -3.82 -15.82
C ALA A 1029 -29.34 -4.65 -15.71
N ASP A 1030 -29.21 -5.98 -15.59
CA ASP A 1030 -30.33 -6.92 -15.43
C ASP A 1030 -29.85 -8.17 -14.66
N PRO A 1031 -29.58 -8.05 -13.34
CA PRO A 1031 -29.02 -9.13 -12.54
C PRO A 1031 -29.97 -10.34 -12.46
N GLN A 1032 -31.29 -10.13 -12.56
CA GLN A 1032 -32.29 -11.21 -12.59
C GLN A 1032 -32.15 -12.12 -13.82
N ARG A 1033 -31.62 -11.58 -14.93
CA ARG A 1033 -31.26 -12.35 -16.12
C ARG A 1033 -29.77 -12.70 -16.19
N GLY A 1034 -28.99 -12.35 -15.17
CA GLY A 1034 -27.56 -12.60 -15.10
C GLY A 1034 -26.69 -11.59 -15.86
N ASP A 1035 -27.24 -10.45 -16.27
CA ASP A 1035 -26.47 -9.33 -16.83
C ASP A 1035 -25.95 -8.44 -15.69
N TYR A 1036 -24.74 -8.78 -15.21
CA TYR A 1036 -24.03 -8.05 -14.15
C TYR A 1036 -23.10 -6.97 -14.69
N HIS A 1037 -23.28 -6.50 -15.93
CA HIS A 1037 -22.60 -5.27 -16.35
C HIS A 1037 -23.10 -4.10 -15.51
N LEU A 1038 -22.19 -3.19 -15.17
CA LEU A 1038 -22.53 -1.95 -14.49
C LEU A 1038 -23.33 -1.05 -15.45
N LYS A 1039 -24.41 -0.43 -14.97
CA LYS A 1039 -25.14 0.57 -15.78
C LYS A 1039 -24.24 1.75 -16.11
N SER A 1040 -24.39 2.30 -17.31
CA SER A 1040 -23.62 3.48 -17.73
C SER A 1040 -24.37 4.33 -18.75
N GLU A 1041 -24.44 5.63 -18.48
CA GLU A 1041 -24.92 6.64 -19.43
C GLU A 1041 -23.96 6.83 -20.62
N PHE A 1042 -22.70 6.43 -20.48
CA PHE A 1042 -21.67 6.45 -21.52
C PHE A 1042 -21.64 5.16 -22.35
N GLY A 1043 -22.37 4.15 -21.87
CA GLY A 1043 -22.64 2.91 -22.53
C GLY A 1043 -22.02 1.73 -21.81
N ARG A 1044 -22.74 0.61 -21.82
CA ARG A 1044 -22.23 -0.72 -21.47
C ARG A 1044 -22.34 -1.67 -22.64
N HIS A 1045 -21.48 -2.68 -22.67
CA HIS A 1045 -21.51 -3.70 -23.71
C HIS A 1045 -22.73 -4.63 -23.52
N TRP A 1046 -23.53 -4.85 -24.57
CA TRP A 1046 -24.69 -5.76 -24.53
C TRP A 1046 -24.49 -6.95 -25.47
N VAL A 1047 -24.66 -8.16 -24.94
CA VAL A 1047 -24.68 -9.41 -25.71
C VAL A 1047 -26.07 -10.03 -25.54
N PRO A 1048 -26.88 -10.13 -26.61
CA PRO A 1048 -28.23 -10.66 -26.49
C PRO A 1048 -28.25 -12.17 -26.27
N ASP A 1049 -29.08 -12.60 -25.33
CA ASP A 1049 -29.76 -13.90 -25.40
C ASP A 1049 -30.91 -13.81 -26.41
N GLY A 1050 -30.65 -14.19 -27.66
CA GLY A 1050 -31.69 -14.54 -28.64
C GLY A 1050 -32.44 -13.41 -29.37
N ASN A 1051 -32.17 -13.31 -30.67
CA ASN A 1051 -33.11 -13.03 -31.78
C ASN A 1051 -33.76 -11.65 -32.03
N ASP A 1052 -33.25 -10.51 -31.55
CA ASP A 1052 -33.59 -9.21 -32.17
C ASP A 1052 -32.37 -8.27 -32.21
N VAL A 1053 -31.79 -8.08 -33.40
CA VAL A 1053 -30.57 -7.27 -33.61
C VAL A 1053 -30.90 -6.02 -34.44
N PRO A 1054 -30.73 -4.80 -33.90
CA PRO A 1054 -30.55 -3.60 -34.70
C PRO A 1054 -29.14 -3.61 -35.33
N PRO A 1055 -28.97 -3.15 -36.58
CA PRO A 1055 -27.68 -3.23 -37.27
C PRO A 1055 -26.69 -2.18 -36.72
N GLY A 1056 -25.66 -2.62 -35.98
CA GLY A 1056 -24.58 -1.71 -35.56
C GLY A 1056 -23.57 -2.17 -34.48
N GLY A 1057 -23.85 -3.18 -33.67
CA GLY A 1057 -22.98 -3.54 -32.52
C GLY A 1057 -23.29 -2.68 -31.29
N LEU A 1058 -23.37 -3.33 -30.13
CA LEU A 1058 -24.41 -3.06 -29.13
C LEU A 1058 -23.85 -2.43 -27.84
N TRP A 1059 -23.55 -1.14 -27.89
CA TRP A 1059 -23.41 -0.34 -26.68
C TRP A 1059 -24.80 0.19 -26.31
N VAL A 1060 -25.29 -0.18 -25.13
CA VAL A 1060 -26.58 0.28 -24.59
C VAL A 1060 -26.29 1.41 -23.61
N LEU A 1061 -26.96 2.54 -23.79
CA LEU A 1061 -26.92 3.65 -22.82
C LEU A 1061 -28.00 3.42 -21.77
N ASP A 1062 -27.63 3.52 -20.51
CA ASP A 1062 -28.57 3.49 -19.39
C ASP A 1062 -28.92 4.92 -18.94
N ASP A 1063 -29.88 5.02 -18.02
CA ASP A 1063 -30.38 6.28 -17.45
C ASP A 1063 -29.53 6.82 -16.31
N GLN A 1064 -28.60 6.01 -15.81
CA GLN A 1064 -27.68 6.36 -14.72
C GLN A 1064 -26.38 5.57 -14.84
N THR A 1065 -25.30 6.15 -14.32
CA THR A 1065 -24.00 5.50 -14.25
C THR A 1065 -23.78 4.90 -12.87
N SER A 1066 -23.39 3.62 -12.83
CA SER A 1066 -23.09 2.89 -11.60
C SER A 1066 -21.96 3.56 -10.82
N PRO A 1067 -22.04 3.61 -9.47
CA PRO A 1067 -20.95 4.11 -8.63
C PRO A 1067 -19.70 3.22 -8.65
N CYS A 1068 -19.81 1.98 -9.13
CA CYS A 1068 -18.67 1.07 -9.32
C CYS A 1068 -17.90 1.32 -10.64
N VAL A 1069 -18.36 2.24 -11.49
CA VAL A 1069 -17.66 2.63 -12.73
C VAL A 1069 -16.54 3.61 -12.37
N ASP A 1070 -15.34 3.39 -12.91
CA ASP A 1070 -14.11 4.14 -12.65
C ASP A 1070 -13.69 4.17 -11.16
N ALA A 1071 -14.14 3.20 -10.35
CA ALA A 1071 -14.06 3.24 -8.88
C ALA A 1071 -13.07 2.23 -8.27
N GLY A 1072 -12.36 1.44 -9.07
CA GLY A 1072 -11.37 0.47 -8.60
C GLY A 1072 -10.13 1.10 -7.95
N ASP A 1073 -9.08 0.31 -7.76
CA ASP A 1073 -7.82 0.75 -7.15
C ASP A 1073 -7.20 1.89 -7.99
N TRP A 1074 -6.91 3.01 -7.32
CA TRP A 1074 -6.36 4.20 -7.96
C TRP A 1074 -4.93 3.97 -8.46
N GLN A 1075 -4.22 2.97 -7.92
CA GLN A 1075 -2.90 2.55 -8.40
C GLN A 1075 -2.99 1.74 -9.71
N GLU A 1076 -4.19 1.31 -10.09
CA GLU A 1076 -4.44 0.50 -11.27
C GLU A 1076 -5.10 1.32 -12.39
N GLY A 1077 -4.40 1.43 -13.52
CA GLY A 1077 -4.99 2.01 -14.73
C GLY A 1077 -6.15 1.15 -15.27
N PRO A 1078 -6.90 1.65 -16.26
CA PRO A 1078 -8.15 1.04 -16.74
C PRO A 1078 -7.94 -0.29 -17.50
N GLY A 1079 -6.72 -0.84 -17.56
CA GLY A 1079 -6.45 -2.10 -18.26
C GLY A 1079 -6.89 -2.05 -19.73
N LEU A 1080 -7.76 -3.00 -20.13
CA LEU A 1080 -8.32 -3.08 -21.48
C LEU A 1080 -9.69 -2.41 -21.62
N GLU A 1081 -10.12 -1.59 -20.64
CA GLU A 1081 -11.44 -0.98 -20.66
C GLU A 1081 -11.62 0.02 -21.82
N PRO A 1082 -12.78 0.02 -22.48
CA PRO A 1082 -13.02 0.83 -23.66
C PRO A 1082 -13.25 2.31 -23.31
N GLU A 1083 -12.62 3.23 -24.03
CA GLU A 1083 -12.83 4.67 -23.83
C GLU A 1083 -14.27 5.13 -24.17
N PRO A 1084 -14.87 6.07 -23.42
CA PRO A 1084 -14.33 6.70 -22.21
C PRO A 1084 -14.33 5.75 -21.00
N ASN A 1085 -13.24 5.73 -20.22
CA ASN A 1085 -12.97 4.74 -19.16
C ASN A 1085 -12.42 5.39 -17.88
N GLY A 1086 -12.63 6.70 -17.70
CA GLY A 1086 -12.26 7.45 -16.49
C GLY A 1086 -10.76 7.55 -16.15
N GLY A 1087 -9.89 6.74 -16.75
CA GLY A 1087 -8.49 6.60 -16.35
C GLY A 1087 -8.25 5.67 -15.16
N ARG A 1088 -9.29 4.99 -14.65
CA ARG A 1088 -9.23 4.05 -13.53
C ARG A 1088 -10.05 2.80 -13.84
N VAL A 1089 -9.62 1.65 -13.34
CA VAL A 1089 -10.35 0.38 -13.54
C VAL A 1089 -11.73 0.42 -12.87
N ASN A 1090 -12.75 -0.14 -13.52
CA ASN A 1090 -14.05 -0.42 -12.90
C ASN A 1090 -13.91 -1.50 -11.82
N MET A 1091 -14.75 -1.45 -10.78
CA MET A 1091 -14.87 -2.58 -9.86
C MET A 1091 -15.62 -3.75 -10.51
N GLY A 1092 -15.37 -4.97 -10.03
CA GLY A 1092 -16.11 -6.18 -10.39
C GLY A 1092 -15.50 -6.99 -11.52
N ALA A 1093 -16.17 -8.07 -11.91
CA ALA A 1093 -15.66 -9.08 -12.83
C ALA A 1093 -15.26 -8.54 -14.21
N TYR A 1094 -15.97 -7.52 -14.68
CA TYR A 1094 -15.70 -6.87 -15.97
C TYR A 1094 -14.59 -5.83 -15.91
N GLY A 1095 -14.18 -5.38 -14.73
CA GLY A 1095 -13.11 -4.41 -14.55
C GLY A 1095 -11.82 -4.85 -15.23
N GLY A 1096 -11.15 -3.94 -15.93
CA GLY A 1096 -9.92 -4.17 -16.67
C GLY A 1096 -10.09 -4.96 -17.97
N THR A 1097 -11.33 -5.30 -18.36
CA THR A 1097 -11.62 -6.09 -19.57
C THR A 1097 -12.15 -5.22 -20.72
N PRO A 1098 -12.06 -5.68 -21.99
CA PRO A 1098 -12.66 -5.00 -23.13
C PRO A 1098 -14.19 -4.85 -23.10
N PHE A 1099 -14.85 -5.50 -22.14
CA PHE A 1099 -16.30 -5.56 -22.01
C PHE A 1099 -16.82 -4.73 -20.82
N ALA A 1100 -15.93 -4.05 -20.10
CA ALA A 1100 -16.35 -3.19 -18.99
C ALA A 1100 -17.21 -2.02 -19.48
N SER A 1101 -18.06 -1.54 -18.58
CA SER A 1101 -18.91 -0.39 -18.84
C SER A 1101 -18.06 0.88 -18.97
N ARG A 1102 -18.50 1.80 -19.83
CA ARG A 1102 -17.80 3.05 -20.07
C ARG A 1102 -18.03 4.02 -18.93
N GLY A 1103 -17.01 4.79 -18.63
CA GLY A 1103 -17.01 5.84 -17.64
C GLY A 1103 -17.05 7.22 -18.26
N ARG A 1104 -16.67 8.22 -17.45
CA ARG A 1104 -16.47 9.58 -17.95
C ARG A 1104 -15.19 9.65 -18.76
N TRP A 1105 -15.04 10.66 -19.62
CA TRP A 1105 -13.73 10.91 -20.24
C TRP A 1105 -12.71 11.18 -19.11
N PRO A 1106 -11.47 10.66 -19.22
CA PRO A 1106 -10.42 11.01 -18.28
C PRO A 1106 -10.35 12.54 -18.16
N LEU A 1107 -10.52 13.04 -16.94
CA LEU A 1107 -10.53 14.46 -16.68
C LEU A 1107 -9.11 14.97 -16.92
N ARG A 1108 -8.87 15.70 -18.01
CA ARG A 1108 -7.51 16.14 -18.39
C ARG A 1108 -6.81 17.05 -17.36
N GLY A 1109 -7.56 17.57 -16.40
CA GLY A 1109 -7.05 18.40 -15.30
C GLY A 1109 -7.08 17.70 -13.94
N ASP A 1110 -7.41 16.41 -13.91
CA ASP A 1110 -7.33 15.53 -12.75
C ASP A 1110 -5.95 14.87 -12.78
N ILE A 1111 -5.00 15.51 -12.10
CA ILE A 1111 -3.58 15.21 -12.14
C ILE A 1111 -3.25 14.12 -11.13
N ASP A 1112 -3.92 14.12 -9.96
CA ASP A 1112 -3.79 13.05 -8.97
C ASP A 1112 -4.63 11.81 -9.30
N ARG A 1113 -5.50 11.90 -10.31
CA ARG A 1113 -6.37 10.84 -10.82
C ARG A 1113 -7.39 10.40 -9.79
N ASP A 1114 -7.83 11.29 -8.89
CA ASP A 1114 -8.84 11.01 -7.87
C ASP A 1114 -10.28 10.90 -8.43
N GLY A 1115 -10.47 11.27 -9.71
CA GLY A 1115 -11.75 11.29 -10.41
C GLY A 1115 -12.43 12.65 -10.42
N ARG A 1116 -11.77 13.71 -9.93
CA ARG A 1116 -12.26 15.09 -9.82
C ARG A 1116 -11.23 16.06 -10.39
N VAL A 1117 -11.66 17.29 -10.70
CA VAL A 1117 -10.73 18.40 -10.97
C VAL A 1117 -10.91 19.39 -9.82
N GLY A 1118 -10.02 19.30 -8.83
CA GLY A 1118 -10.11 19.99 -7.55
C GLY A 1118 -8.94 20.93 -7.26
N LEU A 1119 -8.92 21.45 -6.04
CA LEU A 1119 -7.82 22.27 -5.56
C LEU A 1119 -6.53 21.45 -5.38
N SER A 1120 -6.64 20.15 -5.17
CA SER A 1120 -5.54 19.18 -5.14
C SER A 1120 -4.81 19.15 -6.49
N ASP A 1121 -5.55 18.98 -7.58
CA ASP A 1121 -4.99 19.03 -8.93
C ASP A 1121 -4.43 20.40 -9.28
N LEU A 1122 -5.13 21.46 -8.86
CA LEU A 1122 -4.64 22.81 -9.06
C LEU A 1122 -3.37 23.07 -8.24
N ALA A 1123 -3.23 22.47 -7.06
CA ALA A 1123 -2.03 22.56 -6.24
C ALA A 1123 -0.87 21.83 -6.91
N ILE A 1124 -1.09 20.62 -7.44
CA ILE A 1124 -0.08 19.87 -8.21
C ILE A 1124 0.32 20.66 -9.47
N LEU A 1125 -0.66 21.20 -10.21
CA LEU A 1125 -0.41 22.03 -11.39
C LEU A 1125 0.31 23.34 -11.01
N ALA A 1126 -0.04 23.96 -9.89
CA ALA A 1126 0.57 25.21 -9.42
C ALA A 1126 2.00 24.99 -8.92
N GLU A 1127 2.26 23.87 -8.25
CA GLU A 1127 3.60 23.44 -7.85
C GLU A 1127 4.47 23.19 -9.09
N ASP A 1128 3.98 22.39 -10.05
CA ASP A 1128 4.65 22.17 -11.34
C ASP A 1128 4.93 23.48 -12.08
N TRP A 1129 3.96 24.41 -12.09
CA TRP A 1129 4.09 25.68 -12.79
C TRP A 1129 5.03 26.65 -12.07
N MET A 1130 5.07 26.64 -10.74
CA MET A 1130 6.03 27.43 -9.96
C MET A 1130 7.46 26.89 -10.09
N LEU A 1131 7.63 25.56 -10.23
CA LEU A 1131 8.93 24.91 -10.46
C LEU A 1131 9.51 25.15 -11.86
N MET A 1132 8.68 25.51 -12.85
CA MET A 1132 9.14 25.88 -14.19
C MET A 1132 9.55 27.36 -14.34
N LEU A 1133 9.35 28.20 -13.31
CA LEU A 1133 9.68 29.62 -13.40
C LEU A 1133 11.19 29.89 -13.24
N PRO A 1134 11.80 30.79 -14.05
CA PRO A 1134 13.25 30.97 -14.11
C PRO A 1134 13.93 31.48 -12.83
N TRP A 1135 13.17 31.94 -11.84
CA TRP A 1135 13.69 32.42 -10.55
C TRP A 1135 13.72 31.34 -9.47
N ALA A 1136 13.17 30.15 -9.75
CA ALA A 1136 13.23 28.97 -8.89
C ALA A 1136 14.36 27.98 -9.29
N ARG A 1137 15.25 28.35 -10.24
CA ARG A 1137 16.46 27.60 -10.62
C ARG A 1137 17.74 28.24 -10.11
#